data_AF-A0A9E3R2C1-F1
#
_entry.id   AF-A0A9E3R2C1-F1
#
_cell.length_a   1.000
_cell.length_b   1.000
_cell.length_c   1.000
_cell.angle_alpha   90.00
_cell.angle_beta   90.00
_cell.angle_gamma   90.00
#
_symmetry.space_group_name_H-M   'P 1'
#
loop_
_entity.id
_entity.type
_entity.pdbx_description
1 polymer ?
#
loop_
_entity_poly.entity_id
_entity_poly.type
_entity_poly.pdbx_seq_one_letter_code
_entity_poly.pdbx_strand_id
1 'polypeptide(L)'
;MTHAIADVELRAFAEALADRYDALAPLGAGGMAELLVGTERQLDRRVVIKRIARHLTTGEARDRFEREIAVLATLQHPGIVPLLSAGTVGDTPYFVMPLVRGESLADRLRRGPLSVREAVAVLADVARALECAHAAGVAHRDIKPGNILLTGRAAVVADFGIAKALGRGGPGRPVPLRTPTDLTLEGYSLGTPRYMAPEQFAGDAAADHRVDLYALGVVGYELLAGAPPFDGATPSALARAHLSDAPPSIRTRRADVPPALEALLLRCLAKDPAERPAGARELLRVLTSPSLLAAGPGGDRASAAAGGGHPAGALRRELRHGWRALARTPALFSACLLCLALGIASVASVFSVVDAVMLAPLPFREPDRLVSVFRSVRGVLDQPHSAPNALDLAEDPTLAGFGAFASTSSLVAVGDRIAPVHTVRVTGALFGTLGVTAQHGRLLTPADDDLGSAPVVVVGHDYWREQFGANPGVIGTPLRIDGVAHEIVGVLPPRFRIPNAGSIYDGDLWVPIRFTPRDREARTSNYLRAVARLAPGVSAAAAEQALQRRFAGIVERFPALEGASVHVRALPADASVTLRAPLLLLLVSTLVVLAIAGLNVSSLLLARGIRRRAELAVRAALGASRWEVMRPVLVESAIIAAGGWGLGVALAIAVVRGIVLLGAERIVQLADARVDLRVIAAAGGVSLLAALAGSLAPAWQAARTVPADALRGGQAAGGRHQHRALGALVVAEGALALALLIAAGLVLKGFVRIIRGDPGFEPAGLLTLHVRVSPTDFPGREPADRFLAPALEAVSALPGVRAAGAISQLPYQEWGWNAWVRYEGSADVPLAQRPLVETRNITPGFFAATGQRLLAGRLPDAREMVATDGPPKVVVNAALVARDFRDRDPLGQRFLIGDEPQEIIGVVSDIRNFGPVERPRPEAYWTFAQRQPGATGLYLVVRTVSDDPMAVAGAVDRALRAVHPGVAIARVRPMQEVMQASVGWPRFVFALFSALATVALVLAVAGLFGLLHYTVEQRRREFGLRAALGAPPARLARDVLRSGGALLVPALLIGLALGWALTRYMSSVLFGLDPMDPPVWGTAALAVAAAGLAASSLPARRAGRTAPMVAMRGD
;
A
#
# COMPACT_ATOMS: atom_id res chain seq x y z
N MET A 1 1.81 28.06 37.88
CA MET A 1 0.47 28.32 38.45
C MET A 1 -0.06 26.99 38.97
N THR A 2 -0.18 26.69 40.26
CA THR A 2 0.16 27.40 41.50
C THR A 2 0.27 26.28 42.55
N HIS A 3 1.48 25.80 42.86
CA HIS A 3 1.65 24.84 43.97
C HIS A 3 1.67 25.65 45.27
N ALA A 4 0.63 25.50 46.10
CA ALA A 4 0.62 26.08 47.43
C ALA A 4 1.79 25.53 48.26
N ILE A 5 2.47 26.38 49.02
CA ILE A 5 3.48 25.96 49.98
C ILE A 5 2.76 25.17 51.08
N ALA A 6 2.99 23.85 51.14
CA ALA A 6 2.34 22.95 52.09
C ALA A 6 2.95 23.01 53.51
N ASP A 7 4.20 23.50 53.61
CA ASP A 7 4.94 23.62 54.88
C ASP A 7 4.61 24.94 55.58
N VAL A 8 4.13 24.86 56.82
CA VAL A 8 3.68 26.00 57.63
C VAL A 8 4.83 26.96 57.93
N GLU A 9 6.04 26.46 58.20
CA GLU A 9 7.20 27.31 58.49
C GLU A 9 7.72 28.01 57.23
N LEU A 10 7.75 27.29 56.10
CA LEU A 10 8.19 27.86 54.83
C LEU A 10 7.19 28.92 54.32
N ARG A 11 5.89 28.73 54.60
CA ARG A 11 4.85 29.70 54.30
C ARG A 11 4.99 30.97 55.13
N ALA A 12 5.19 30.86 56.43
CA ALA A 12 5.43 32.02 57.31
C ALA A 12 6.70 32.80 56.88
N PHE A 13 7.75 32.10 56.49
CA PHE A 13 8.97 32.72 55.95
C PHE A 13 8.72 33.46 54.61
N ALA A 14 7.94 32.87 53.70
CA ALA A 14 7.59 33.51 52.43
C ALA A 14 6.67 34.73 52.64
N GLU A 15 5.73 34.68 53.59
CA GLU A 15 4.86 35.81 53.95
C GLU A 15 5.67 36.97 54.54
N ALA A 16 6.68 36.69 55.37
CA ALA A 16 7.57 37.72 55.92
C ALA A 16 8.45 38.43 54.86
N LEU A 17 8.58 37.85 53.66
CA LEU A 17 9.33 38.42 52.53
C LEU A 17 8.43 39.02 51.44
N ALA A 18 7.11 39.04 51.66
CA ALA A 18 6.12 39.47 50.68
C ALA A 18 6.13 40.97 50.38
N ASP A 19 6.77 41.78 51.22
CA ASP A 19 7.01 43.21 50.99
C ASP A 19 8.03 43.45 49.87
N ARG A 20 9.01 42.55 49.72
CA ARG A 20 10.13 42.65 48.77
C ARG A 20 10.02 41.70 47.58
N TYR A 21 9.31 40.58 47.72
CA TYR A 21 9.25 39.54 46.69
C TYR A 21 7.81 39.06 46.43
N ASP A 22 7.45 38.98 45.13
CA ASP A 22 6.18 38.48 44.66
C ASP A 22 6.25 37.03 44.16
N ALA A 23 5.10 36.35 44.23
CA ALA A 23 4.88 35.02 43.66
C ALA A 23 5.93 33.98 44.09
N LEU A 24 6.33 34.02 45.37
CA LEU A 24 7.23 33.05 45.97
C LEU A 24 6.62 31.65 45.92
N ALA A 25 7.33 30.72 45.29
CA ALA A 25 6.94 29.33 45.16
C ALA A 25 8.14 28.42 45.49
N PRO A 26 7.91 27.23 46.05
CA PRO A 26 9.00 26.30 46.35
C PRO A 26 9.58 25.76 45.04
N LEU A 27 10.91 25.83 44.91
CA LEU A 27 11.68 25.32 43.77
C LEU A 27 12.29 23.94 44.06
N GLY A 28 12.59 23.66 45.33
CA GLY A 28 13.09 22.37 45.82
C GLY A 28 13.55 22.44 47.28
N ALA A 29 13.59 21.30 47.98
CA ALA A 29 14.08 21.20 49.35
C ALA A 29 15.22 20.17 49.43
N GLY A 30 16.28 20.49 50.19
CA GLY A 30 17.34 19.56 50.57
C GLY A 30 17.57 19.63 52.07
N GLY A 31 18.14 18.58 52.68
CA GLY A 31 18.24 18.44 54.14
C GLY A 31 18.96 19.55 54.92
N MET A 32 19.59 20.53 54.25
CA MET A 32 20.29 21.67 54.86
C MET A 32 19.73 23.04 54.44
N ALA A 33 18.91 23.11 53.40
CA ALA A 33 18.39 24.37 52.85
C ALA A 33 17.17 24.17 51.95
N GLU A 34 16.28 25.15 51.92
CA GLU A 34 15.09 25.18 51.08
C GLU A 34 15.18 26.32 50.06
N LEU A 35 14.80 26.02 48.81
CA LEU A 35 14.87 26.95 47.69
C LEU A 35 13.47 27.45 47.32
N LEU A 36 13.30 28.75 47.30
CA LEU A 36 12.13 29.47 46.80
C LEU A 36 12.49 30.22 45.52
N VAL A 37 11.55 30.31 44.59
CA VAL A 37 11.68 31.14 43.39
C VAL A 37 10.59 32.21 43.39
N GLY A 38 10.95 33.45 43.05
CA GLY A 38 10.01 34.56 43.00
C GLY A 38 10.49 35.69 42.12
N THR A 39 9.79 36.83 42.18
CA THR A 39 10.15 38.06 41.49
C THR A 39 10.43 39.14 42.53
N GLU A 40 11.58 39.79 42.48
CA GLU A 40 11.90 40.94 43.32
C GLU A 40 11.11 42.16 42.85
N ARG A 41 10.31 42.76 43.75
CA ARG A 41 9.39 43.86 43.43
C ARG A 41 10.08 45.10 42.90
N GLN A 42 11.19 45.49 43.51
CA GLN A 42 11.87 46.75 43.21
C GLN A 42 12.49 46.77 41.81
N LEU A 43 12.98 45.62 41.33
CA LEU A 43 13.77 45.50 40.09
C LEU A 43 13.08 44.65 39.02
N ASP A 44 11.87 44.15 39.30
CA ASP A 44 11.10 43.22 38.46
C ASP A 44 11.94 42.06 37.87
N ARG A 45 12.85 41.51 38.69
CA ARG A 45 13.75 40.43 38.27
C ARG A 45 13.42 39.13 38.98
N ARG A 46 13.58 38.03 38.25
CA ARG A 46 13.38 36.68 38.78
C ARG A 46 14.59 36.26 39.61
N VAL A 47 14.34 35.85 40.85
CA VAL A 47 15.37 35.46 41.82
C VAL A 47 15.07 34.11 42.44
N VAL A 48 16.12 33.48 42.96
CA VAL A 48 16.05 32.29 43.82
C VAL A 48 16.47 32.72 45.22
N ILE A 49 15.67 32.38 46.22
CA ILE A 49 15.93 32.63 47.63
C ILE A 49 16.25 31.30 48.29
N LYS A 50 17.42 31.19 48.90
CA LYS A 50 17.87 29.99 49.62
C LYS A 50 17.77 30.23 51.12
N ARG A 51 16.82 29.56 51.76
CA ARG A 51 16.63 29.55 53.22
C ARG A 51 17.53 28.48 53.83
N ILE A 52 18.38 28.84 54.79
CA ILE A 52 19.26 27.89 55.47
C ILE A 52 18.59 27.39 56.75
N ALA A 53 18.67 26.09 57.02
CA ALA A 53 18.02 25.51 58.18
C ALA A 53 18.61 26.06 59.49
N ARG A 54 17.74 26.49 60.42
CA ARG A 54 18.12 27.23 61.64
C ARG A 54 19.16 26.50 62.51
N HIS A 55 19.07 25.17 62.60
CA HIS A 55 19.98 24.31 63.37
C HIS A 55 21.44 24.30 62.86
N LEU A 56 21.70 24.75 61.62
CA LEU A 56 23.05 24.86 61.05
C LEU A 56 23.73 26.19 61.36
N THR A 57 23.01 27.13 61.98
CA THR A 57 23.42 28.54 62.13
C THR A 57 23.31 29.04 63.58
N THR A 58 23.56 28.16 64.55
CA THR A 58 23.58 28.47 65.99
C THR A 58 25.00 28.70 66.52
N GLY A 59 25.21 29.70 67.38
CA GLY A 59 26.52 29.97 68.02
C GLY A 59 27.59 30.40 67.02
N GLU A 60 28.84 29.91 67.19
CA GLU A 60 29.99 30.23 66.33
C GLU A 60 29.78 29.92 64.83
N ALA A 61 28.83 29.05 64.50
CA ALA A 61 28.46 28.76 63.12
C ALA A 61 27.82 29.97 62.43
N ARG A 62 27.09 30.84 63.14
CA ARG A 62 26.49 32.05 62.56
C ARG A 62 27.56 33.05 62.11
N ASP A 63 28.57 33.30 62.93
CA ASP A 63 29.67 34.21 62.61
C ASP A 63 30.54 33.70 61.45
N ARG A 64 30.61 32.37 61.27
CA ARG A 64 31.28 31.75 60.11
C ARG A 64 30.43 31.87 58.85
N PHE A 65 29.11 31.69 58.97
CA PHE A 65 28.17 31.86 57.86
C PHE A 65 28.21 33.27 57.29
N GLU A 66 28.15 34.29 58.17
CA GLU A 66 28.18 35.69 57.77
C GLU A 66 29.51 36.08 57.11
N ARG A 67 30.64 35.58 57.64
CA ARG A 67 31.96 35.74 57.01
C ARG A 67 32.05 35.08 55.64
N GLU A 68 31.61 33.83 55.50
CA GLU A 68 31.65 33.13 54.21
C GLU A 68 30.73 33.77 53.17
N ILE A 69 29.52 34.23 53.57
CA ILE A 69 28.63 34.99 52.68
C ILE A 69 29.26 36.32 52.26
N ALA A 70 29.90 37.05 53.18
CA ALA A 70 30.53 38.32 52.86
C ALA A 70 31.64 38.14 51.82
N VAL A 71 32.47 37.09 51.94
CA VAL A 71 33.52 36.80 50.95
C VAL A 71 32.89 36.37 49.61
N LEU A 72 31.87 35.51 49.63
CA LEU A 72 31.16 35.08 48.41
C LEU A 72 30.47 36.24 47.68
N ALA A 73 29.96 37.24 48.40
CA ALA A 73 29.37 38.44 47.82
C ALA A 73 30.38 39.28 47.03
N THR A 74 31.68 39.13 47.29
CA THR A 74 32.74 39.82 46.53
C THR A 74 33.11 39.11 45.22
N LEU A 75 32.70 37.85 45.03
CA LEU A 75 33.01 37.09 43.82
C LEU A 75 32.16 37.58 42.63
N GLN A 76 32.80 38.29 41.71
CA GLN A 76 32.21 38.67 40.43
C GLN A 76 32.93 37.98 39.28
N HIS A 77 32.31 36.96 38.71
CA HIS A 77 32.85 36.23 37.57
C HIS A 77 31.72 35.70 36.68
N PRO A 78 31.83 35.75 35.33
CA PRO A 78 30.78 35.27 34.43
C PRO A 78 30.40 33.79 34.61
N GLY A 79 31.34 32.99 35.13
CA GLY A 79 31.16 31.57 35.43
C GLY A 79 30.68 31.26 36.86
N ILE A 80 30.42 32.26 37.70
CA ILE A 80 29.91 32.09 39.06
C ILE A 80 28.54 32.78 39.15
N VAL A 81 27.54 32.10 39.71
CA VAL A 81 26.25 32.73 39.99
C VAL A 81 26.43 33.73 41.14
N PRO A 82 26.22 35.05 40.92
CA PRO A 82 26.49 36.05 41.94
C PRO A 82 25.46 36.01 43.06
N LEU A 83 25.88 36.36 44.27
CA LEU A 83 25.00 36.60 45.40
C LEU A 83 24.48 38.05 45.32
N LEU A 84 23.16 38.22 45.24
CA LEU A 84 22.52 39.53 45.06
C LEU A 84 22.30 40.24 46.40
N SER A 85 21.89 39.49 47.42
CA SER A 85 21.71 39.98 48.79
C SER A 85 21.67 38.81 49.76
N ALA A 86 21.91 39.08 51.04
CA ALA A 86 21.70 38.14 52.13
C ALA A 86 20.97 38.86 53.27
N GLY A 87 20.29 38.10 54.12
CA GLY A 87 19.52 38.63 55.24
C GLY A 87 19.06 37.55 56.20
N THR A 88 18.24 37.95 57.17
CA THR A 88 17.61 37.06 58.14
C THR A 88 16.12 37.39 58.23
N VAL A 89 15.28 36.36 58.40
CA VAL A 89 13.87 36.51 58.80
C VAL A 89 13.74 35.85 60.17
N GLY A 90 13.53 36.65 61.21
CA GLY A 90 13.75 36.20 62.59
C GLY A 90 15.21 35.75 62.78
N ASP A 91 15.41 34.51 63.23
CA ASP A 91 16.74 33.88 63.37
C ASP A 91 17.14 33.00 62.17
N THR A 92 16.35 32.98 61.10
CA THR A 92 16.60 32.10 59.95
C THR A 92 17.34 32.87 58.86
N PRO A 93 18.61 32.52 58.58
CA PRO A 93 19.37 33.18 57.52
C PRO A 93 18.94 32.74 56.13
N TYR A 94 19.03 33.67 55.19
CA TYR A 94 18.78 33.41 53.78
C TYR A 94 19.68 34.26 52.89
N PHE A 95 19.84 33.83 51.65
CA PHE A 95 20.46 34.64 50.60
C PHE A 95 19.75 34.49 49.27
N VAL A 96 19.94 35.49 48.42
CA VAL A 96 19.23 35.68 47.16
C VAL A 96 20.22 35.67 46.02
N MET A 97 19.92 34.90 44.98
CA MET A 97 20.72 34.78 43.76
C MET A 97 19.83 34.94 42.52
N PRO A 98 20.36 35.30 41.35
CA PRO A 98 19.54 35.41 40.15
C PRO A 98 19.01 34.04 39.73
N LEU A 99 17.78 33.98 39.21
CA LEU A 99 17.28 32.77 38.58
C LEU A 99 17.97 32.56 37.23
N VAL A 100 18.93 31.64 37.21
CA VAL A 100 19.66 31.27 36.01
C VAL A 100 18.75 30.49 35.05
N ARG A 101 18.51 31.03 33.85
CA ARG A 101 17.72 30.37 32.80
C ARG A 101 18.58 29.31 32.10
N GLY A 102 18.42 28.06 32.49
CA GLY A 102 19.17 26.93 31.94
C GLY A 102 18.71 25.61 32.53
N GLU A 103 19.48 24.55 32.29
CA GLU A 103 19.32 23.25 32.95
C GLU A 103 20.59 22.90 33.73
N SER A 104 20.50 22.03 34.73
CA SER A 104 21.69 21.54 35.42
C SER A 104 22.49 20.57 34.56
N LEU A 105 23.80 20.46 34.80
CA LEU A 105 24.66 19.50 34.13
C LEU A 105 24.23 18.05 34.46
N ALA A 106 23.63 17.82 35.63
CA ALA A 106 22.99 16.55 35.99
C ALA A 106 21.83 16.21 35.04
N ASP A 107 20.94 17.16 34.75
CA ASP A 107 19.84 16.97 33.81
C ASP A 107 20.35 16.74 32.38
N ARG A 108 21.46 17.39 32.01
CA ARG A 108 22.16 17.16 30.74
C ARG A 108 22.76 15.76 30.65
N LEU A 109 23.34 15.26 31.73
CA LEU A 109 23.96 13.94 31.80
C LEU A 109 22.95 12.79 31.73
N ARG A 110 21.69 12.99 32.18
CA ARG A 110 20.61 12.00 31.97
C ARG A 110 20.33 11.70 30.49
N ARG A 111 20.78 12.56 29.57
CA ARG A 111 20.68 12.34 28.11
C ARG A 111 21.89 11.59 27.53
N GLY A 112 22.84 11.20 28.36
CA GLY A 112 24.09 10.51 28.01
C GLY A 112 25.33 11.41 28.08
N PRO A 113 26.53 10.83 27.96
CA PRO A 113 27.81 11.54 28.03
C PRO A 113 27.92 12.68 27.00
N LEU A 114 28.74 13.67 27.31
CA LEU A 114 29.02 14.83 26.44
C LEU A 114 30.09 14.49 25.41
N SER A 115 30.15 15.18 24.27
CA SER A 115 31.33 15.05 23.39
C SER A 115 32.60 15.51 24.10
N VAL A 116 33.79 15.04 23.69
CA VAL A 116 35.08 15.49 24.26
C VAL A 116 35.17 17.02 24.25
N ARG A 117 34.79 17.65 23.13
CA ARG A 117 34.79 19.11 22.99
C ARG A 117 33.83 19.82 23.96
N GLU A 118 32.61 19.31 24.11
CA GLU A 118 31.64 19.87 25.06
C GLU A 118 32.10 19.66 26.50
N ALA A 119 32.64 18.49 26.82
CA ALA A 119 33.19 18.19 28.15
C ALA A 119 34.37 19.12 28.47
N VAL A 120 35.32 19.31 27.53
CA VAL A 120 36.44 20.25 27.68
C VAL A 120 35.95 21.68 27.85
N ALA A 121 34.95 22.12 27.09
CA ALA A 121 34.38 23.46 27.23
C ALA A 121 33.74 23.67 28.61
N VAL A 122 32.92 22.73 29.08
CA VAL A 122 32.32 22.77 30.42
C VAL A 122 33.38 22.74 31.51
N LEU A 123 34.37 21.85 31.41
CA LEU A 123 35.47 21.77 32.37
C LEU A 123 36.30 23.06 32.39
N ALA A 124 36.52 23.69 31.23
CA ALA A 124 37.25 24.95 31.15
C ALA A 124 36.45 26.14 31.71
N ASP A 125 35.12 26.18 31.52
CA ASP A 125 34.26 27.19 32.14
C ASP A 125 34.26 27.04 33.68
N VAL A 126 34.10 25.80 34.18
CA VAL A 126 34.10 25.52 35.62
C VAL A 126 35.48 25.76 36.24
N ALA A 127 36.57 25.39 35.57
CA ALA A 127 37.91 25.67 36.07
C ALA A 127 38.22 27.18 36.12
N ARG A 128 37.70 28.00 35.18
CA ARG A 128 37.78 29.47 35.28
C ARG A 128 37.03 30.02 36.48
N ALA A 129 35.84 29.50 36.76
CA ALA A 129 35.07 29.86 37.94
C ALA A 129 35.80 29.48 39.24
N LEU A 130 36.35 28.26 39.31
CA LEU A 130 37.12 27.80 40.47
C LEU A 130 38.41 28.60 40.67
N GLU A 131 39.14 28.95 39.60
CA GLU A 131 40.34 29.79 39.71
C GLU A 131 40.03 31.14 40.36
N CYS A 132 38.92 31.78 39.97
CA CYS A 132 38.47 33.04 40.57
C CYS A 132 38.13 32.88 42.06
N ALA A 133 37.40 31.83 42.43
CA ALA A 133 37.05 31.58 43.83
C ALA A 133 38.27 31.23 44.69
N HIS A 134 39.15 30.36 44.19
CA HIS A 134 40.37 29.93 44.88
C HIS A 134 41.34 31.09 45.10
N ALA A 135 41.44 32.02 44.14
CA ALA A 135 42.25 33.24 44.30
C ALA A 135 41.73 34.19 45.39
N ALA A 136 40.43 34.13 45.70
CA ALA A 136 39.81 34.85 46.81
C ALA A 136 39.83 34.04 48.13
N GLY A 137 40.53 32.90 48.18
CA GLY A 137 40.61 32.03 49.35
C GLY A 137 39.34 31.20 49.62
N VAL A 138 38.45 31.05 48.64
CA VAL A 138 37.16 30.34 48.78
C VAL A 138 37.18 29.02 48.02
N ALA A 139 36.99 27.90 48.73
CA ALA A 139 36.73 26.59 48.13
C ALA A 139 35.21 26.32 48.04
N HIS A 140 34.75 25.70 46.95
CA HIS A 140 33.34 25.41 46.72
C HIS A 140 32.82 24.23 47.56
N ARG A 141 33.63 23.17 47.75
CA ARG A 141 33.41 21.99 48.61
C ARG A 141 32.23 21.07 48.24
N ASP A 142 31.42 21.43 47.25
CA ASP A 142 30.31 20.60 46.72
C ASP A 142 30.19 20.62 45.18
N ILE A 143 31.32 20.59 44.46
CA ILE A 143 31.27 20.53 42.99
C ILE A 143 30.65 19.20 42.55
N LYS A 144 29.53 19.28 41.82
CA LYS A 144 28.79 18.15 41.26
C LYS A 144 27.93 18.61 40.08
N PRO A 145 27.45 17.70 39.21
CA PRO A 145 26.67 18.11 38.04
C PRO A 145 25.38 18.87 38.38
N GLY A 146 24.80 18.68 39.57
CA GLY A 146 23.63 19.43 40.01
C GLY A 146 23.89 20.92 40.27
N ASN A 147 25.12 21.29 40.63
CA ASN A 147 25.53 22.66 40.97
C ASN A 147 26.19 23.40 39.80
N ILE A 148 26.29 22.76 38.62
CA ILE A 148 26.79 23.37 37.40
C ILE A 148 25.60 23.59 36.48
N LEU A 149 25.26 24.85 36.20
CA LEU A 149 24.12 25.22 35.36
C LEU A 149 24.61 25.55 33.95
N LEU A 150 23.92 25.05 32.93
CA LEU A 150 24.23 25.28 31.54
C LEU A 150 23.37 26.40 30.98
N THR A 151 23.99 27.54 30.69
CA THR A 151 23.34 28.74 30.12
C THR A 151 23.85 28.97 28.71
N GLY A 152 23.06 28.55 27.71
CA GLY A 152 23.47 28.62 26.31
C GLY A 152 24.68 27.73 26.02
N ARG A 153 25.85 28.33 25.79
CA ARG A 153 27.13 27.62 25.54
C ARG A 153 28.13 27.71 26.70
N ALA A 154 27.76 28.36 27.81
CA ALA A 154 28.61 28.50 28.97
C ALA A 154 28.10 27.64 30.14
N ALA A 155 29.01 27.11 30.95
CA ALA A 155 28.71 26.54 32.25
C ALA A 155 28.96 27.58 33.35
N VAL A 156 28.01 27.70 34.28
CA VAL A 156 28.13 28.55 35.47
C VAL A 156 27.99 27.72 36.74
N VAL A 157 28.82 28.01 37.73
CA VAL A 157 28.85 27.32 39.04
C VAL A 157 27.91 28.05 39.99
N ALA A 158 26.96 27.29 40.56
CA ALA A 158 25.99 27.73 41.53
C ALA A 158 26.20 27.00 42.87
N ASP A 159 25.56 27.50 43.94
CA ASP A 159 25.49 26.78 45.22
C ASP A 159 26.86 26.44 45.85
N PHE A 160 27.69 27.48 46.07
CA PHE A 160 28.87 27.35 46.91
C PHE A 160 28.48 26.78 48.29
N GLY A 161 29.22 25.77 48.74
CA GLY A 161 28.83 24.85 49.82
C GLY A 161 28.90 25.42 51.24
N ILE A 162 28.39 26.64 51.47
CA ILE A 162 28.43 27.36 52.76
C ILE A 162 27.88 26.50 53.90
N ALA A 163 26.72 25.86 53.69
CA ALA A 163 26.08 25.02 54.72
C ALA A 163 26.95 23.82 55.16
N LYS A 164 27.84 23.32 54.30
CA LYS A 164 28.75 22.22 54.63
C LYS A 164 29.99 22.68 55.41
N ALA A 165 30.38 23.93 55.27
CA ALA A 165 31.48 24.52 56.04
C ALA A 165 31.09 24.80 57.50
N LEU A 166 29.79 24.99 57.74
CA LEU A 166 29.20 25.21 59.06
C LEU A 166 29.12 23.95 59.93
N GLY A 167 28.91 22.79 59.31
CA GLY A 167 28.81 21.50 60.01
C GLY A 167 30.15 20.92 60.53
N ARG A 168 31.29 21.56 60.23
CA ARG A 168 32.61 21.14 60.72
C ARG A 168 32.97 21.95 61.99
N GLY A 169 32.96 21.27 63.13
CA GLY A 169 33.26 21.83 64.46
C GLY A 169 34.59 22.61 64.52
N GLY A 170 34.66 23.56 65.44
CA GLY A 170 35.72 24.58 65.56
C GLY A 170 37.16 24.06 65.77
N PRO A 171 38.13 24.98 65.85
CA PRO A 171 39.54 24.65 66.03
C PRO A 171 39.73 24.05 67.44
N GLY A 172 39.90 22.73 67.53
CA GLY A 172 40.25 22.11 68.83
C GLY A 172 40.00 20.60 68.98
N ARG A 173 39.17 19.95 68.16
CA ARG A 173 39.06 18.48 68.18
C ARG A 173 38.42 17.96 66.88
N PRO A 174 39.14 17.22 66.02
CA PRO A 174 38.49 16.50 64.93
C PRO A 174 37.59 15.43 65.54
N VAL A 175 36.32 15.36 65.15
CA VAL A 175 35.49 14.17 65.38
C VAL A 175 35.91 13.17 64.30
N PRO A 176 36.65 12.10 64.61
CA PRO A 176 37.00 11.13 63.61
C PRO A 176 35.74 10.31 63.30
N LEU A 177 35.31 10.29 62.03
CA LEU A 177 34.31 9.36 61.52
C LEU A 177 34.90 7.94 61.63
N ARG A 178 34.72 7.28 62.78
CA ARG A 178 35.35 5.98 63.06
C ARG A 178 34.53 4.81 62.54
N THR A 179 33.27 5.02 62.10
CA THR A 179 32.46 3.95 61.50
C THR A 179 31.57 4.43 60.35
N PRO A 180 31.31 3.59 59.33
CA PRO A 180 30.44 3.95 58.22
C PRO A 180 28.95 4.12 58.59
N THR A 181 28.56 3.74 59.81
CA THR A 181 27.22 3.93 60.40
C THR A 181 26.95 5.37 60.85
N ASP A 182 27.98 6.20 61.02
CA ASP A 182 27.84 7.62 61.39
C ASP A 182 27.33 8.50 60.23
N LEU A 183 27.26 7.96 59.01
CA LEU A 183 26.71 8.63 57.82
C LEU A 183 25.18 8.59 57.75
N THR A 184 24.51 7.85 58.64
CA THR A 184 23.07 7.51 58.51
C THR A 184 22.21 7.85 59.74
N LEU A 185 22.73 8.51 60.76
CA LEU A 185 21.96 8.88 61.96
C LEU A 185 21.55 10.37 61.95
N GLU A 186 20.23 10.57 61.98
CA GLU A 186 19.44 11.78 62.25
C GLU A 186 19.95 13.12 61.66
N GLY A 187 19.33 13.53 60.55
CA GLY A 187 19.24 14.94 60.14
C GLY A 187 20.42 15.54 59.36
N TYR A 188 21.61 14.96 59.40
CA TYR A 188 22.80 15.51 58.71
C TYR A 188 23.00 14.89 57.32
N SER A 189 22.44 15.50 56.28
CA SER A 189 22.72 15.11 54.88
C SER A 189 24.11 15.64 54.46
N LEU A 190 25.18 14.89 54.73
CA LEU A 190 26.56 15.21 54.38
C LEU A 190 26.83 15.08 52.86
N GLY A 191 26.20 15.93 52.05
CA GLY A 191 26.42 16.01 50.60
C GLY A 191 26.08 14.75 49.79
N THR A 192 26.39 14.77 48.50
CA THR A 192 26.31 13.59 47.63
C THR A 192 27.68 12.89 47.68
N PRO A 193 27.84 11.75 48.38
CA PRO A 193 29.15 11.11 48.60
C PRO A 193 29.89 10.73 47.30
N ARG A 194 29.18 10.68 46.18
CA ARG A 194 29.68 10.29 44.84
C ARG A 194 30.74 11.22 44.24
N TYR A 195 30.85 12.46 44.70
CA TYR A 195 31.82 13.45 44.17
C TYR A 195 32.81 13.94 45.24
N MET A 196 32.75 13.37 46.44
CA MET A 196 33.49 13.85 47.60
C MET A 196 34.96 13.41 47.54
N ALA A 197 35.88 14.31 47.89
CA ALA A 197 37.30 14.01 47.92
C ALA A 197 37.68 13.10 49.12
N PRO A 198 38.76 12.30 49.03
CA PRO A 198 39.21 11.40 50.10
C PRO A 198 39.34 12.08 51.47
N GLU A 199 39.97 13.24 51.52
CA GLU A 199 40.18 14.05 52.73
C GLU A 199 38.87 14.60 53.31
N GLN A 200 37.82 14.71 52.50
CA GLN A 200 36.50 15.11 52.99
C GLN A 200 35.80 13.99 53.77
N PHE A 201 36.01 12.72 53.38
CA PHE A 201 35.57 11.54 54.14
C PHE A 201 36.39 11.32 55.41
N ALA A 202 37.69 11.63 55.36
CA ALA A 202 38.58 11.52 56.52
C ALA A 202 38.34 12.60 57.60
N GLY A 203 37.48 13.58 57.34
CA GLY A 203 37.19 14.66 58.27
C GLY A 203 38.35 15.64 58.45
N ASP A 204 39.28 15.71 57.49
CA ASP A 204 40.45 16.56 57.57
C ASP A 204 40.05 18.05 57.59
N ALA A 205 40.41 18.74 58.66
CA ALA A 205 40.15 20.15 58.86
C ALA A 205 41.08 21.04 58.00
N ALA A 206 42.19 20.50 57.48
CA ALA A 206 43.15 21.20 56.64
C ALA A 206 42.86 21.08 55.12
N ALA A 207 41.73 20.48 54.73
CA ALA A 207 41.35 20.33 53.33
C ALA A 207 41.21 21.69 52.60
N ASP A 208 42.12 21.95 51.67
CA ASP A 208 42.21 23.19 50.90
C ASP A 208 41.33 23.16 49.63
N HIS A 209 41.56 24.09 48.69
CA HIS A 209 40.82 24.19 47.43
C HIS A 209 40.96 22.97 46.50
N ARG A 210 41.92 22.06 46.75
CA ARG A 210 42.14 20.86 45.91
C ARG A 210 41.03 19.83 46.03
N VAL A 211 40.14 19.95 47.03
CA VAL A 211 38.89 19.15 47.09
C VAL A 211 38.00 19.42 45.87
N ASP A 212 37.98 20.65 45.36
CA ASP A 212 37.19 21.03 44.19
C ASP A 212 37.78 20.47 42.91
N LEU A 213 39.11 20.36 42.83
CA LEU A 213 39.81 19.79 41.68
C LEU A 213 39.54 18.30 41.57
N TYR A 214 39.52 17.59 42.71
CA TYR A 214 39.12 16.18 42.76
C TYR A 214 37.69 16.00 42.29
N ALA A 215 36.76 16.77 42.85
CA ALA A 215 35.35 16.73 42.47
C ALA A 215 35.15 17.06 40.97
N LEU A 216 35.89 18.03 40.43
CA LEU A 216 35.89 18.35 39.00
C LEU A 216 36.46 17.20 38.15
N GLY A 217 37.44 16.45 38.66
CA GLY A 217 37.94 15.22 38.05
C GLY A 217 36.87 14.13 37.95
N VAL A 218 36.07 13.94 39.01
CA VAL A 218 34.93 13.00 39.03
C VAL A 218 33.86 13.44 38.02
N VAL A 219 33.53 14.75 38.00
CA VAL A 219 32.60 15.32 37.01
C VAL A 219 33.13 15.11 35.60
N GLY A 220 34.39 15.43 35.32
CA GLY A 220 34.99 15.27 33.99
C GLY A 220 35.00 13.81 33.52
N TYR A 221 35.27 12.88 34.44
CA TYR A 221 35.14 11.45 34.18
C TYR A 221 33.70 11.09 33.76
N GLU A 222 32.70 11.53 34.53
CA GLU A 222 31.29 11.26 34.24
C GLU A 222 30.81 11.92 32.94
N LEU A 223 31.27 13.13 32.63
CA LEU A 223 30.98 13.81 31.36
C LEU A 223 31.44 12.99 30.15
N LEU A 224 32.59 12.33 30.27
CA LEU A 224 33.18 11.55 29.19
C LEU A 224 32.65 10.12 29.16
N ALA A 225 32.65 9.42 30.29
CA ALA A 225 32.32 8.00 30.42
C ALA A 225 30.81 7.74 30.61
N GLY A 226 30.02 8.76 30.94
CA GLY A 226 28.56 8.66 31.17
C GLY A 226 28.18 8.12 32.55
N ALA A 227 29.17 7.74 33.37
CA ALA A 227 29.03 7.34 34.77
C ALA A 227 30.31 7.75 35.51
N PRO A 228 30.25 8.03 36.83
CA PRO A 228 31.44 8.38 37.62
C PRO A 228 32.41 7.20 37.74
N PRO A 229 33.68 7.46 38.13
CA PRO A 229 34.74 6.46 38.21
C PRO A 229 34.48 5.39 39.29
N PHE A 230 33.74 5.76 40.34
CA PHE A 230 33.39 4.88 41.44
C PHE A 230 31.87 4.82 41.59
N ASP A 231 31.34 3.62 41.76
CA ASP A 231 29.92 3.36 42.02
C ASP A 231 29.82 2.27 43.09
N GLY A 232 29.01 2.49 44.12
CA GLY A 232 28.93 1.60 45.29
C GLY A 232 27.49 1.50 45.79
N ALA A 233 27.06 0.28 46.10
CA ALA A 233 25.69 0.00 46.55
C ALA A 233 25.37 0.62 47.93
N THR A 234 26.38 0.94 48.73
CA THR A 234 26.25 1.61 50.02
C THR A 234 27.15 2.84 50.10
N PRO A 235 26.77 3.90 50.86
CA PRO A 235 27.62 5.07 51.09
C PRO A 235 29.03 4.71 51.59
N SER A 236 29.13 3.67 52.42
CA SER A 236 30.38 3.12 52.97
C SER A 236 31.29 2.50 51.90
N ALA A 237 30.71 1.73 50.96
CA ALA A 237 31.45 1.13 49.85
C ALA A 237 31.96 2.20 48.88
N LEU A 238 31.15 3.23 48.64
CA LEU A 238 31.51 4.38 47.83
C LEU A 238 32.64 5.21 48.49
N ALA A 239 32.57 5.43 49.81
CA ALA A 239 33.63 6.10 50.57
C ALA A 239 34.96 5.33 50.48
N ARG A 240 34.96 4.00 50.67
CA ARG A 240 36.15 3.14 50.50
C ARG A 240 36.75 3.28 49.09
N ALA A 241 35.91 3.29 48.06
CA ALA A 241 36.37 3.43 46.68
C ALA A 241 37.03 4.80 46.43
N HIS A 242 36.46 5.88 46.96
CA HIS A 242 37.08 7.20 46.91
C HIS A 242 38.40 7.24 47.69
N LEU A 243 38.50 6.61 48.87
CA LEU A 243 39.71 6.59 49.71
C LEU A 243 40.85 5.75 49.14
N SER A 244 40.57 4.61 48.48
CA SER A 244 41.62 3.62 48.18
C SER A 244 41.62 3.06 46.76
N ASP A 245 40.48 2.98 46.07
CA ASP A 245 40.43 2.29 44.76
C ASP A 245 41.01 3.18 43.64
N ALA A 246 41.84 2.62 42.75
CA ALA A 246 42.36 3.34 41.60
C ALA A 246 41.23 3.60 40.56
N PRO A 247 41.11 4.82 40.01
CA PRO A 247 40.08 5.11 39.00
C PRO A 247 40.34 4.32 37.71
N PRO A 248 39.33 3.65 37.13
CA PRO A 248 39.50 2.91 35.88
C PRO A 248 39.85 3.86 34.71
N SER A 249 40.64 3.42 33.74
CA SER A 249 40.91 4.24 32.55
C SER A 249 39.62 4.61 31.80
N ILE A 250 39.43 5.89 31.50
CA ILE A 250 38.29 6.43 30.74
C ILE A 250 38.29 5.82 29.33
N ARG A 251 39.49 5.63 28.75
CA ARG A 251 39.66 5.10 27.39
C ARG A 251 39.19 3.66 27.21
N THR A 252 39.01 2.90 28.29
CA THR A 252 38.36 1.57 28.23
C THR A 252 36.88 1.65 27.88
N ARG A 253 36.19 2.71 28.33
CA ARG A 253 34.78 2.97 28.03
C ARG A 253 34.60 3.88 26.83
N ARG A 254 35.62 4.68 26.52
CA ARG A 254 35.56 5.72 25.49
C ARG A 254 36.91 6.02 24.84
N ALA A 255 37.20 5.34 23.74
CA ALA A 255 38.48 5.40 23.05
C ALA A 255 38.82 6.76 22.40
N ASP A 256 37.82 7.61 22.09
CA ASP A 256 38.02 8.94 21.47
C ASP A 256 38.53 10.02 22.44
N VAL A 257 38.70 9.70 23.73
CA VAL A 257 39.27 10.64 24.71
C VAL A 257 40.77 10.81 24.45
N PRO A 258 41.26 12.04 24.20
CA PRO A 258 42.68 12.29 24.01
C PRO A 258 43.50 11.89 25.25
N PRO A 259 44.67 11.24 25.09
CA PRO A 259 45.49 10.79 26.23
C PRO A 259 45.82 11.92 27.22
N ALA A 260 46.05 13.14 26.74
CA ALA A 260 46.32 14.30 27.58
C ALA A 260 45.12 14.70 28.47
N LEU A 261 43.89 14.52 27.98
CA LEU A 261 42.67 14.80 28.77
C LEU A 261 42.44 13.73 29.83
N GLU A 262 42.64 12.46 29.48
CA GLU A 262 42.55 11.37 30.46
C GLU A 262 43.60 11.51 31.56
N ALA A 263 44.86 11.78 31.20
CA ALA A 263 45.94 11.98 32.17
C ALA A 263 45.63 13.13 33.14
N LEU A 264 45.07 14.25 32.65
CA LEU A 264 44.64 15.36 33.49
C LEU A 264 43.54 14.95 34.49
N LEU A 265 42.51 14.26 34.01
CA LEU A 265 41.38 13.84 34.85
C LEU A 265 41.78 12.79 35.88
N LEU A 266 42.60 11.81 35.50
CA LEU A 266 43.12 10.81 36.44
C LEU A 266 44.04 11.44 37.49
N ARG A 267 44.85 12.44 37.11
CA ARG A 267 45.68 13.21 38.07
C ARG A 267 44.83 14.06 39.02
N CYS A 268 43.67 14.58 38.59
CA CYS A 268 42.72 15.21 39.51
C CYS A 268 42.16 14.22 40.55
N LEU A 269 42.06 12.93 40.19
CA LEU A 269 41.55 11.85 41.04
C LEU A 269 42.63 11.19 41.92
N ALA A 270 43.84 11.73 41.98
CA ALA A 270 44.90 11.26 42.87
C ALA A 270 44.43 11.31 44.34
N LYS A 271 44.78 10.29 45.12
CA LYS A 271 44.29 10.15 46.51
C LYS A 271 44.96 11.18 47.41
N ASP A 272 46.27 11.33 47.30
CA ASP A 272 47.03 12.39 47.95
C ASP A 272 46.72 13.75 47.27
N PRO A 273 46.22 14.75 48.00
CA PRO A 273 46.02 16.10 47.47
C PRO A 273 47.30 16.71 46.86
N ALA A 274 48.49 16.35 47.36
CA ALA A 274 49.78 16.87 46.87
C ALA A 274 50.06 16.50 45.40
N GLU A 275 49.59 15.34 44.94
CA GLU A 275 49.79 14.81 43.58
C GLU A 275 48.83 15.42 42.54
N ARG A 276 47.73 16.02 43.02
CA ARG A 276 46.75 16.71 42.18
C ARG A 276 47.35 18.00 41.60
N PRO A 277 46.75 18.58 40.54
CA PRO A 277 47.19 19.89 40.06
C PRO A 277 47.16 20.95 41.17
N ALA A 278 48.12 21.87 41.18
CA ALA A 278 48.30 22.83 42.27
C ALA A 278 47.13 23.83 42.38
N GLY A 279 46.40 24.04 41.29
CA GLY A 279 45.23 24.92 41.23
C GLY A 279 44.48 24.82 39.91
N ALA A 280 43.29 25.40 39.85
CA ALA A 280 42.44 25.37 38.65
C ALA A 280 43.11 26.01 37.41
N ARG A 281 44.05 26.93 37.61
CA ARG A 281 44.89 27.52 36.54
C ARG A 281 45.69 26.47 35.76
N GLU A 282 46.18 25.44 36.42
CA GLU A 282 46.93 24.35 35.79
C GLU A 282 46.02 23.49 34.91
N LEU A 283 44.79 23.20 35.37
CA LEU A 283 43.77 22.51 34.57
C LEU A 283 43.44 23.31 33.32
N LEU A 284 43.26 24.62 33.47
CA LEU A 284 42.93 25.51 32.35
C LEU A 284 43.99 25.49 31.26
N ARG A 285 45.29 25.56 31.61
CA ARG A 285 46.37 25.50 30.62
C ARG A 285 46.29 24.25 29.74
N VAL A 286 45.97 23.11 30.34
CA VAL A 286 45.82 21.84 29.60
C VAL A 286 44.52 21.85 28.80
N LEU A 287 43.38 22.21 29.39
CA LEU A 287 42.07 22.23 28.73
C LEU A 287 41.98 23.22 27.56
N THR A 288 42.75 24.32 27.59
CA THR A 288 42.81 25.31 26.50
C THR A 288 44.00 25.08 25.56
N SER A 289 44.74 23.99 25.70
CA SER A 289 45.89 23.70 24.83
C SER A 289 45.45 23.47 23.38
N PRO A 290 46.19 23.99 22.39
CA PRO A 290 45.85 23.82 20.97
C PRO A 290 45.72 22.35 20.55
N SER A 291 46.51 21.45 21.16
CA SER A 291 46.46 20.00 20.90
C SER A 291 45.14 19.35 21.33
N LEU A 292 44.51 19.81 22.43
CA LEU A 292 43.20 19.35 22.88
C LEU A 292 42.05 20.03 22.13
N LEU A 293 42.22 21.28 21.69
CA LEU A 293 41.22 22.02 20.91
C LEU A 293 41.21 21.61 19.42
N ALA A 294 42.35 21.17 18.87
CA ALA A 294 42.52 20.67 17.51
C ALA A 294 42.05 19.21 17.34
N ALA A 295 41.85 18.45 18.42
CA ALA A 295 41.33 17.08 18.41
C ALA A 295 39.81 16.99 18.11
N GLY A 296 39.34 17.72 17.10
CA GLY A 296 38.05 17.48 16.43
C GLY A 296 38.26 16.75 15.11
N PRO A 297 37.30 15.95 14.61
CA PRO A 297 37.50 15.15 13.42
C PRO A 297 37.54 16.04 12.18
N GLY A 298 38.76 16.34 11.74
CA GLY A 298 39.04 17.20 10.58
C GLY A 298 40.52 17.18 10.24
N GLY A 299 41.06 16.00 9.98
CA GLY A 299 42.47 15.86 9.62
C GLY A 299 42.95 14.41 9.65
N ASP A 300 42.31 13.55 8.85
CA ASP A 300 43.07 12.66 7.96
C ASP A 300 42.13 11.91 7.03
N ARG A 301 42.13 12.39 5.79
CA ARG A 301 41.47 11.80 4.63
C ARG A 301 42.42 10.88 3.86
N ALA A 302 43.50 10.43 4.50
CA ALA A 302 44.58 9.71 3.84
C ALA A 302 45.19 8.62 4.72
N SER A 303 44.38 7.79 5.36
CA SER A 303 44.77 6.39 5.61
C SER A 303 43.54 5.56 5.96
N ALA A 304 43.52 4.34 5.44
CA ALA A 304 42.39 3.46 5.28
C ALA A 304 41.73 2.97 6.60
N ALA A 305 40.40 2.84 6.52
CA ALA A 305 39.64 1.63 6.89
C ALA A 305 39.90 0.94 8.26
N ALA A 306 39.02 1.17 9.24
CA ALA A 306 38.23 0.13 9.95
C ALA A 306 37.69 0.61 11.34
N GLY A 307 36.35 0.69 11.49
CA GLY A 307 35.49 0.57 12.72
C GLY A 307 35.76 1.44 13.97
N GLY A 308 34.80 2.08 14.67
CA GLY A 308 33.33 2.13 14.62
C GLY A 308 32.79 2.82 15.89
N GLY A 309 32.23 4.04 15.76
CA GLY A 309 31.42 4.70 16.81
C GLY A 309 29.93 4.42 16.61
N HIS A 310 29.19 4.08 17.67
CA HIS A 310 27.82 3.54 17.56
C HIS A 310 26.85 4.50 16.81
N PRO A 311 26.35 4.12 15.62
CA PRO A 311 25.54 4.98 14.74
C PRO A 311 24.13 5.32 15.30
N ALA A 312 23.64 4.55 16.28
CA ALA A 312 22.26 4.63 16.76
C ALA A 312 21.92 5.94 17.51
N GLY A 313 22.84 6.50 18.29
CA GLY A 313 22.59 7.69 19.12
C GLY A 313 22.47 8.99 18.32
N ALA A 314 23.30 9.13 17.27
CA ALA A 314 23.22 10.25 16.33
C ALA A 314 21.92 10.17 15.53
N LEU A 315 21.60 9.00 14.98
CA LEU A 315 20.36 8.76 14.25
C LEU A 315 19.10 9.09 15.09
N ARG A 316 19.06 8.67 16.36
CA ARG A 316 17.91 8.92 17.25
C ARG A 316 17.65 10.42 17.49
N ARG A 317 18.70 11.23 17.70
CA ARG A 317 18.54 12.68 17.90
C ARG A 317 18.01 13.36 16.63
N GLU A 318 18.50 12.91 15.48
CA GLU A 318 18.07 13.44 14.19
C GLU A 318 16.63 13.08 13.87
N LEU A 319 16.25 11.81 14.06
CA LEU A 319 14.86 11.38 13.92
C LEU A 319 13.92 12.19 14.84
N ARG A 320 14.33 12.43 16.10
CA ARG A 320 13.52 13.24 17.04
C ARG A 320 13.42 14.70 16.62
N HIS A 321 14.49 15.28 16.08
CA HIS A 321 14.47 16.66 15.59
C HIS A 321 13.61 16.79 14.33
N GLY A 322 13.79 15.89 13.35
CA GLY A 322 12.97 15.82 12.14
C GLY A 322 11.49 15.65 12.48
N TRP A 323 11.15 14.72 13.39
CA TRP A 323 9.78 14.53 13.84
C TRP A 323 9.17 15.78 14.46
N ARG A 324 9.88 16.47 15.37
CA ARG A 324 9.40 17.73 15.96
C ARG A 324 9.20 18.84 14.92
N ALA A 325 10.08 18.91 13.93
CA ALA A 325 9.95 19.87 12.84
C ALA A 325 8.72 19.58 11.95
N LEU A 326 8.41 18.30 11.73
CA LEU A 326 7.22 17.87 10.99
C LEU A 326 5.93 18.06 11.79
N ALA A 327 5.94 17.78 13.10
CA ALA A 327 4.81 17.95 14.00
C ALA A 327 4.35 19.41 14.13
N ARG A 328 5.23 20.38 13.86
CA ARG A 328 4.88 21.82 13.78
C ARG A 328 4.23 22.21 12.46
N THR A 329 4.23 21.33 11.46
CA THR A 329 3.65 21.55 10.14
C THR A 329 2.70 20.39 9.77
N PRO A 330 1.65 20.12 10.58
CA PRO A 330 0.85 18.90 10.45
C PRO A 330 0.11 18.80 9.11
N ALA A 331 -0.35 19.92 8.55
CA ALA A 331 -1.04 19.94 7.26
C ALA A 331 -0.13 19.49 6.11
N LEU A 332 1.11 19.99 6.08
CA LEU A 332 2.10 19.60 5.07
C LEU A 332 2.52 18.13 5.24
N PHE A 333 2.80 17.73 6.48
CA PHE A 333 3.16 16.35 6.79
C PHE A 333 2.05 15.38 6.36
N SER A 334 0.79 15.67 6.71
CA SER A 334 -0.36 14.85 6.35
C SER A 334 -0.60 14.81 4.85
N ALA A 335 -0.46 15.94 4.14
CA ALA A 335 -0.59 15.99 2.69
C ALA A 335 0.46 15.12 1.99
N CYS A 336 1.74 15.25 2.36
CA CYS A 336 2.80 14.41 1.80
C CYS A 336 2.58 12.92 2.13
N LEU A 337 2.18 12.62 3.38
CA LEU A 337 1.88 11.26 3.83
C LEU A 337 0.77 10.61 2.99
N LEU A 338 -0.35 11.32 2.81
CA LEU A 338 -1.50 10.84 2.04
C LEU A 338 -1.18 10.68 0.55
N CYS A 339 -0.45 11.64 -0.04
CA CYS A 339 -0.05 11.54 -1.45
C CYS A 339 0.80 10.29 -1.69
N LEU A 340 1.84 10.08 -0.87
CA LEU A 340 2.69 8.88 -0.98
C LEU A 340 1.91 7.60 -0.72
N ALA A 341 1.07 7.58 0.32
CA ALA A 341 0.28 6.41 0.67
C ALA A 341 -0.65 5.99 -0.48
N LEU A 342 -1.34 6.95 -1.11
CA LEU A 342 -2.23 6.69 -2.25
C LEU A 342 -1.46 6.19 -3.48
N GLY A 343 -0.32 6.81 -3.81
CA GLY A 343 0.52 6.38 -4.93
C GLY A 343 1.07 4.96 -4.75
N ILE A 344 1.64 4.67 -3.57
CA ILE A 344 2.21 3.37 -3.23
C ILE A 344 1.10 2.30 -3.17
N ALA A 345 -0.03 2.59 -2.52
CA ALA A 345 -1.14 1.66 -2.42
C ALA A 345 -1.76 1.33 -3.77
N SER A 346 -1.86 2.31 -4.68
CA SER A 346 -2.38 2.10 -6.03
C SER A 346 -1.51 1.10 -6.80
N VAL A 347 -0.19 1.34 -6.86
CA VAL A 347 0.76 0.45 -7.57
C VAL A 347 0.77 -0.94 -6.93
N ALA A 348 0.86 -1.02 -5.60
CA ALA A 348 0.90 -2.30 -4.90
C ALA A 348 -0.39 -3.12 -5.10
N SER A 349 -1.56 -2.48 -5.05
CA SER A 349 -2.85 -3.16 -5.18
C SER A 349 -3.08 -3.68 -6.60
N VAL A 350 -2.84 -2.85 -7.62
CA VAL A 350 -3.00 -3.27 -9.01
C VAL A 350 -1.93 -4.29 -9.39
N PHE A 351 -0.69 -4.12 -8.95
CA PHE A 351 0.33 -5.15 -9.17
C PHE A 351 -0.08 -6.47 -8.54
N SER A 352 -0.66 -6.48 -7.33
CA SER A 352 -1.14 -7.73 -6.70
C SER A 352 -2.21 -8.43 -7.54
N VAL A 353 -3.08 -7.67 -8.21
CA VAL A 353 -4.08 -8.20 -9.16
C VAL A 353 -3.40 -8.75 -10.41
N VAL A 354 -2.46 -7.98 -11.00
CA VAL A 354 -1.70 -8.41 -12.18
C VAL A 354 -0.88 -9.66 -11.87
N ASP A 355 -0.26 -9.72 -10.70
CA ASP A 355 0.53 -10.84 -10.23
C ASP A 355 -0.35 -12.09 -10.10
N ALA A 356 -1.46 -11.99 -9.35
CA ALA A 356 -2.40 -13.09 -9.16
C ALA A 356 -2.99 -13.64 -10.47
N VAL A 357 -3.20 -12.77 -11.46
CA VAL A 357 -3.87 -13.13 -12.72
C VAL A 357 -2.90 -13.50 -13.83
N MET A 358 -1.70 -12.91 -13.88
CA MET A 358 -0.77 -13.06 -15.00
C MET A 358 0.59 -13.64 -14.65
N LEU A 359 1.10 -13.47 -13.43
CA LEU A 359 2.49 -13.78 -13.09
C LEU A 359 2.62 -14.92 -12.06
N ALA A 360 1.58 -15.18 -11.28
CA ALA A 360 1.56 -16.22 -10.26
C ALA A 360 1.79 -17.59 -10.90
N PRO A 361 2.78 -18.38 -10.42
CA PRO A 361 3.01 -19.70 -10.95
C PRO A 361 1.77 -20.57 -10.70
N LEU A 362 1.36 -21.32 -11.72
CA LEU A 362 0.26 -22.26 -11.59
C LEU A 362 0.62 -23.31 -10.52
N PRO A 363 -0.34 -23.78 -9.70
CA PRO A 363 -0.10 -24.76 -8.63
C PRO A 363 0.08 -26.18 -9.18
N PHE A 364 0.92 -26.33 -10.21
CA PHE A 364 1.23 -27.57 -10.90
C PHE A 364 2.72 -27.89 -10.81
N ARG A 365 3.07 -29.17 -10.94
CA ARG A 365 4.47 -29.59 -10.93
C ARG A 365 5.16 -29.11 -12.22
N GLU A 366 6.29 -28.42 -12.10
CA GLU A 366 7.08 -27.89 -13.23
C GLU A 366 6.21 -27.13 -14.27
N PRO A 367 5.58 -26.01 -13.88
CA PRO A 367 4.58 -25.32 -14.70
C PRO A 367 5.13 -24.73 -16.00
N ASP A 368 6.44 -24.43 -16.06
CA ASP A 368 7.11 -23.91 -17.26
C ASP A 368 7.15 -24.91 -18.43
N ARG A 369 6.97 -26.20 -18.14
CA ARG A 369 6.88 -27.28 -19.14
C ARG A 369 5.45 -27.57 -19.58
N LEU A 370 4.45 -26.94 -18.97
CA LEU A 370 3.06 -27.16 -19.34
C LEU A 370 2.66 -26.23 -20.48
N VAL A 371 1.97 -26.80 -21.46
CA VAL A 371 1.48 -26.08 -22.64
C VAL A 371 0.02 -26.43 -22.91
N SER A 372 -0.73 -25.45 -23.41
CA SER A 372 -2.00 -25.71 -24.08
C SER A 372 -1.72 -26.13 -25.52
N VAL A 373 -2.40 -27.17 -25.96
CA VAL A 373 -2.37 -27.62 -27.36
C VAL A 373 -3.76 -27.42 -27.94
N PHE A 374 -3.87 -26.56 -28.95
CA PHE A 374 -5.16 -26.21 -29.55
C PHE A 374 -5.03 -26.16 -31.07
N ARG A 375 -6.18 -26.22 -31.75
CA ARG A 375 -6.23 -26.08 -33.20
C ARG A 375 -6.47 -24.63 -33.59
N SER A 376 -5.98 -24.31 -34.77
CA SER A 376 -6.43 -23.18 -35.56
C SER A 376 -7.17 -23.72 -36.77
N VAL A 377 -8.20 -23.01 -37.22
CA VAL A 377 -8.84 -23.27 -38.51
C VAL A 377 -8.90 -21.95 -39.25
N ARG A 378 -8.19 -21.85 -40.39
CA ARG A 378 -8.14 -20.64 -41.23
C ARG A 378 -7.73 -19.38 -40.46
N GLY A 379 -6.79 -19.52 -39.54
CA GLY A 379 -6.30 -18.42 -38.70
C GLY A 379 -7.17 -18.12 -37.48
N VAL A 380 -8.33 -18.77 -37.32
CA VAL A 380 -9.11 -18.71 -36.09
C VAL A 380 -8.48 -19.68 -35.08
N LEU A 381 -7.77 -19.11 -34.11
CA LEU A 381 -7.07 -19.85 -33.05
C LEU A 381 -8.06 -20.47 -32.04
N ASP A 382 -7.49 -21.18 -31.06
CA ASP A 382 -8.18 -21.65 -29.86
C ASP A 382 -9.38 -22.59 -30.13
N GLN A 383 -9.27 -23.44 -31.14
CA GLN A 383 -10.27 -24.45 -31.49
C GLN A 383 -10.01 -25.81 -30.79
N PRO A 384 -11.06 -26.54 -30.40
CA PRO A 384 -10.91 -27.86 -29.81
C PRO A 384 -10.44 -28.93 -30.82
N HIS A 385 -10.00 -30.05 -30.28
CA HIS A 385 -9.62 -31.26 -31.01
C HIS A 385 -10.75 -32.28 -31.03
N SER A 386 -10.72 -33.16 -32.03
CA SER A 386 -11.45 -34.42 -31.99
C SER A 386 -10.65 -35.48 -31.23
N ALA A 387 -11.32 -36.53 -30.77
CA ALA A 387 -10.70 -37.63 -30.06
C ALA A 387 -9.50 -38.25 -30.83
N PRO A 388 -9.64 -38.70 -32.09
CA PRO A 388 -8.52 -39.27 -32.84
C PRO A 388 -7.37 -38.29 -33.04
N ASN A 389 -7.65 -37.01 -33.31
CA ASN A 389 -6.59 -36.02 -33.52
C ASN A 389 -5.82 -35.77 -32.21
N ALA A 390 -6.52 -35.71 -31.07
CA ALA A 390 -5.90 -35.54 -29.76
C ALA A 390 -5.03 -36.76 -29.39
N LEU A 391 -5.53 -37.97 -29.64
CA LEU A 391 -4.79 -39.22 -29.41
C LEU A 391 -3.54 -39.31 -30.30
N ASP A 392 -3.67 -38.99 -31.59
CA ASP A 392 -2.52 -38.97 -32.50
C ASP A 392 -1.45 -37.99 -32.00
N LEU A 393 -1.83 -36.77 -31.58
CA LEU A 393 -0.89 -35.76 -31.09
C LEU A 393 -0.24 -36.17 -29.75
N ALA A 394 -0.95 -36.93 -28.91
CA ALA A 394 -0.46 -37.39 -27.61
C ALA A 394 0.77 -38.32 -27.73
N GLU A 395 0.95 -38.98 -28.87
CA GLU A 395 2.06 -39.89 -29.13
C GLU A 395 3.36 -39.20 -29.58
N ASP A 396 3.36 -37.86 -29.74
CA ASP A 396 4.56 -37.16 -30.18
C ASP A 396 5.66 -37.17 -29.10
N PRO A 397 6.92 -37.56 -29.43
CA PRO A 397 8.00 -37.71 -28.46
C PRO A 397 8.46 -36.38 -27.85
N THR A 398 8.07 -35.24 -28.41
CA THR A 398 8.32 -33.92 -27.80
C THR A 398 7.49 -33.70 -26.54
N LEU A 399 6.53 -34.58 -26.25
CA LEU A 399 5.65 -34.52 -25.09
C LEU A 399 5.98 -35.66 -24.11
N ALA A 400 6.11 -35.32 -22.82
CA ALA A 400 6.22 -36.28 -21.72
C ALA A 400 4.84 -36.68 -21.14
N GLY A 401 3.77 -36.01 -21.55
CA GLY A 401 2.40 -36.31 -21.15
C GLY A 401 1.40 -35.45 -21.90
N PHE A 402 0.19 -35.99 -22.13
CA PHE A 402 -0.89 -35.32 -22.84
C PHE A 402 -2.22 -35.65 -22.17
N GLY A 403 -2.96 -34.61 -21.79
CA GLY A 403 -4.28 -34.73 -21.19
C GLY A 403 -5.31 -33.96 -21.99
N ALA A 404 -6.49 -34.55 -22.18
CA ALA A 404 -7.60 -33.89 -22.83
C ALA A 404 -8.82 -33.83 -21.90
N PHE A 405 -9.66 -32.82 -22.09
CA PHE A 405 -10.84 -32.63 -21.27
C PHE A 405 -11.96 -31.90 -22.02
N ALA A 406 -13.18 -32.05 -21.51
CA ALA A 406 -14.37 -31.35 -21.96
C ALA A 406 -15.30 -31.07 -20.78
N SER A 407 -15.76 -29.82 -20.66
CA SER A 407 -16.78 -29.46 -19.67
C SER A 407 -18.16 -29.90 -20.13
N THR A 408 -18.94 -30.42 -19.19
CA THR A 408 -20.34 -30.80 -19.36
C THR A 408 -21.11 -30.50 -18.07
N SER A 409 -22.41 -30.74 -18.07
CA SER A 409 -23.21 -30.82 -16.86
C SER A 409 -23.75 -32.25 -16.75
N SER A 410 -23.83 -32.77 -15.54
CA SER A 410 -24.42 -34.08 -15.24
C SER A 410 -25.45 -33.97 -14.13
N LEU A 411 -26.44 -34.85 -14.14
CA LEU A 411 -27.41 -34.96 -13.06
C LEU A 411 -26.86 -35.81 -11.94
N VAL A 412 -26.83 -35.28 -10.73
CA VAL A 412 -26.31 -35.98 -9.57
C VAL A 412 -27.40 -36.13 -8.54
N ALA A 413 -27.61 -37.36 -8.08
CA ALA A 413 -28.50 -37.64 -6.97
C ALA A 413 -27.71 -37.66 -5.66
N VAL A 414 -28.03 -36.74 -4.75
CA VAL A 414 -27.49 -36.70 -3.38
C VAL A 414 -28.67 -36.74 -2.41
N GLY A 415 -28.85 -37.87 -1.72
CA GLY A 415 -30.09 -38.14 -0.97
C GLY A 415 -31.31 -38.14 -1.90
N ASP A 416 -32.37 -37.43 -1.50
CA ASP A 416 -33.62 -37.30 -2.29
C ASP A 416 -33.58 -36.20 -3.36
N ARG A 417 -32.43 -35.51 -3.53
CA ARG A 417 -32.30 -34.37 -4.44
C ARG A 417 -31.51 -34.74 -5.69
N ILE A 418 -32.09 -34.47 -6.86
CA ILE A 418 -31.40 -34.50 -8.15
C ILE A 418 -31.09 -33.06 -8.56
N ALA A 419 -29.80 -32.75 -8.70
CA ALA A 419 -29.34 -31.44 -9.12
C ALA A 419 -28.36 -31.58 -10.30
N PRO A 420 -28.37 -30.65 -11.26
CA PRO A 420 -27.31 -30.57 -12.25
C PRO A 420 -26.04 -30.02 -11.60
N VAL A 421 -24.92 -30.68 -11.88
CA VAL A 421 -23.61 -30.42 -11.30
C VAL A 421 -22.61 -30.21 -12.44
N HIS A 422 -21.65 -29.29 -12.26
CA HIS A 422 -20.63 -29.04 -13.27
C HIS A 422 -19.65 -30.23 -13.29
N THR A 423 -19.63 -30.95 -14.40
CA THR A 423 -18.82 -32.16 -14.54
C THR A 423 -17.80 -31.95 -15.64
N VAL A 424 -16.54 -32.29 -15.38
CA VAL A 424 -15.48 -32.26 -16.38
C VAL A 424 -15.14 -33.69 -16.75
N ARG A 425 -15.32 -34.02 -18.02
CA ARG A 425 -14.82 -35.29 -18.56
C ARG A 425 -13.35 -35.11 -18.88
N VAL A 426 -12.51 -36.01 -18.40
CA VAL A 426 -11.06 -35.94 -18.59
C VAL A 426 -10.48 -37.26 -19.05
N THR A 427 -9.41 -37.22 -19.84
CA THR A 427 -8.61 -38.44 -20.06
C THR A 427 -7.86 -38.76 -18.77
N GLY A 428 -7.67 -40.06 -18.51
CA GLY A 428 -6.96 -40.53 -17.34
C GLY A 428 -5.51 -40.05 -17.25
N ALA A 429 -4.91 -39.66 -18.36
CA ALA A 429 -3.56 -39.07 -18.40
C ALA A 429 -3.49 -37.61 -17.91
N LEU A 430 -4.63 -36.91 -17.76
CA LEU A 430 -4.66 -35.47 -17.48
C LEU A 430 -4.01 -35.10 -16.14
N PHE A 431 -4.39 -35.76 -15.06
CA PHE A 431 -3.88 -35.43 -13.73
C PHE A 431 -2.38 -35.71 -13.60
N GLY A 432 -1.91 -36.81 -14.19
CA GLY A 432 -0.48 -37.13 -14.29
C GLY A 432 0.28 -36.12 -15.14
N THR A 433 -0.32 -35.65 -16.24
CA THR A 433 0.24 -34.60 -17.11
C THR A 433 0.41 -33.30 -16.33
N LEU A 434 -0.59 -32.88 -15.55
CA LEU A 434 -0.52 -31.68 -14.71
C LEU A 434 0.35 -31.87 -13.45
N GLY A 435 0.62 -33.11 -13.06
CA GLY A 435 1.38 -33.45 -11.85
C GLY A 435 0.61 -33.16 -10.57
N VAL A 436 -0.71 -33.38 -10.60
CA VAL A 436 -1.63 -33.17 -9.46
C VAL A 436 -1.79 -34.47 -8.68
N THR A 437 -1.89 -34.36 -7.36
CA THR A 437 -2.13 -35.48 -6.45
C THR A 437 -3.49 -35.34 -5.78
N ALA A 438 -4.13 -36.47 -5.45
CA ALA A 438 -5.38 -36.45 -4.72
C ALA A 438 -5.17 -35.95 -3.29
N GLN A 439 -6.12 -35.19 -2.76
CA GLN A 439 -6.17 -34.87 -1.33
C GLN A 439 -6.56 -36.12 -0.51
N HIS A 440 -7.49 -36.91 -1.03
CA HIS A 440 -7.92 -38.20 -0.48
C HIS A 440 -8.14 -39.21 -1.61
N GLY A 441 -7.84 -40.49 -1.39
CA GLY A 441 -8.01 -41.55 -2.39
C GLY A 441 -7.00 -41.48 -3.55
N ARG A 442 -7.45 -41.79 -4.77
CA ARG A 442 -6.67 -41.75 -6.02
C ARG A 442 -7.34 -40.85 -7.07
N LEU A 443 -6.56 -40.36 -8.03
CA LEU A 443 -7.09 -39.67 -9.21
C LEU A 443 -7.36 -40.65 -10.36
N LEU A 444 -8.02 -40.16 -11.41
CA LEU A 444 -8.24 -40.91 -12.64
C LEU A 444 -6.90 -41.20 -13.33
N THR A 445 -6.81 -42.38 -13.94
CA THR A 445 -5.65 -42.92 -14.65
C THR A 445 -6.05 -43.45 -16.02
N PRO A 446 -5.12 -43.65 -16.97
CA PRO A 446 -5.47 -44.16 -18.30
C PRO A 446 -6.27 -45.48 -18.30
N ALA A 447 -6.14 -46.32 -17.27
CA ALA A 447 -6.92 -47.55 -17.12
C ALA A 447 -8.43 -47.31 -16.88
N ASP A 448 -8.80 -46.12 -16.39
CA ASP A 448 -10.20 -45.75 -16.14
C ASP A 448 -10.93 -45.28 -17.43
N ASP A 449 -10.19 -45.02 -18.52
CA ASP A 449 -10.70 -44.57 -19.82
C ASP A 449 -11.32 -45.71 -20.65
N ASP A 450 -11.06 -46.96 -20.29
CA ASP A 450 -11.60 -48.13 -20.97
C ASP A 450 -13.12 -48.27 -20.76
N LEU A 451 -13.85 -48.59 -21.84
CA LEU A 451 -15.30 -48.76 -21.81
C LEU A 451 -15.74 -49.87 -20.84
N GLY A 452 -14.92 -50.90 -20.66
CA GLY A 452 -15.19 -52.03 -19.77
C GLY A 452 -14.82 -51.79 -18.30
N SER A 453 -14.14 -50.69 -17.97
CA SER A 453 -13.74 -50.38 -16.59
C SER A 453 -14.95 -49.95 -15.75
N ALA A 454 -14.89 -50.23 -14.44
CA ALA A 454 -15.94 -49.80 -13.49
C ALA A 454 -16.11 -48.26 -13.55
N PRO A 455 -17.35 -47.71 -13.57
CA PRO A 455 -17.57 -46.26 -13.55
C PRO A 455 -17.04 -45.64 -12.26
N VAL A 456 -16.16 -44.65 -12.38
CA VAL A 456 -15.49 -43.98 -11.26
C VAL A 456 -15.58 -42.47 -11.40
N VAL A 457 -15.55 -41.77 -10.27
CA VAL A 457 -15.57 -40.30 -10.23
C VAL A 457 -14.57 -39.77 -9.20
N VAL A 458 -13.94 -38.66 -9.54
CA VAL A 458 -13.17 -37.84 -8.62
C VAL A 458 -13.98 -36.59 -8.27
N VAL A 459 -14.07 -36.26 -6.99
CA VAL A 459 -14.88 -35.15 -6.49
C VAL A 459 -14.00 -33.91 -6.27
N GLY A 460 -14.48 -32.75 -6.69
CA GLY A 460 -13.86 -31.45 -6.43
C GLY A 460 -13.90 -31.11 -4.93
N HIS A 461 -12.88 -30.39 -4.44
CA HIS A 461 -12.76 -30.06 -3.02
C HIS A 461 -14.00 -29.33 -2.44
N ASP A 462 -14.50 -28.32 -3.16
CA ASP A 462 -15.62 -27.50 -2.67
C ASP A 462 -16.92 -28.31 -2.63
N TYR A 463 -17.21 -29.11 -3.66
CA TYR A 463 -18.34 -30.04 -3.68
C TYR A 463 -18.25 -31.08 -2.56
N TRP A 464 -17.05 -31.63 -2.32
CA TRP A 464 -16.82 -32.55 -1.21
C TRP A 464 -17.13 -31.93 0.15
N ARG A 465 -16.67 -30.70 0.38
CA ARG A 465 -16.94 -29.97 1.62
C ARG A 465 -18.44 -29.66 1.79
N GLU A 466 -19.10 -29.21 0.74
CA GLU A 466 -20.49 -28.77 0.77
C GLU A 466 -21.48 -29.93 0.85
N GLN A 467 -21.30 -30.99 0.07
CA GLN A 467 -22.26 -32.09 -0.02
C GLN A 467 -21.97 -33.22 0.95
N PHE A 468 -20.71 -33.42 1.34
CA PHE A 468 -20.30 -34.53 2.21
C PHE A 468 -19.68 -34.06 3.52
N GLY A 469 -19.77 -32.77 3.86
CA GLY A 469 -19.31 -32.22 5.14
C GLY A 469 -17.81 -32.39 5.38
N ALA A 470 -17.00 -32.44 4.32
CA ALA A 470 -15.57 -32.74 4.37
C ALA A 470 -15.24 -34.12 5.01
N ASN A 471 -16.12 -35.10 4.84
CA ASN A 471 -15.90 -36.47 5.33
C ASN A 471 -14.98 -37.28 4.39
N PRO A 472 -13.78 -37.70 4.81
CA PRO A 472 -12.89 -38.51 3.98
C PRO A 472 -13.41 -39.93 3.72
N GLY A 473 -14.37 -40.41 4.53
CA GLY A 473 -15.03 -41.71 4.36
C GLY A 473 -15.97 -41.81 3.15
N VAL A 474 -16.02 -40.77 2.30
CA VAL A 474 -16.76 -40.78 1.04
C VAL A 474 -16.10 -41.65 -0.03
N ILE A 475 -14.80 -41.95 0.09
CA ILE A 475 -14.08 -42.80 -0.86
C ILE A 475 -14.67 -44.23 -0.82
N GLY A 476 -14.93 -44.81 -1.99
CA GLY A 476 -15.57 -46.12 -2.16
C GLY A 476 -17.10 -46.07 -2.13
N THR A 477 -17.71 -44.91 -1.88
CA THR A 477 -19.18 -44.78 -1.89
C THR A 477 -19.70 -44.53 -3.32
N PRO A 478 -20.89 -45.05 -3.68
CA PRO A 478 -21.48 -44.83 -4.98
C PRO A 478 -22.16 -43.45 -5.06
N LEU A 479 -21.88 -42.71 -6.11
CA LEU A 479 -22.56 -41.47 -6.49
C LEU A 479 -23.30 -41.70 -7.81
N ARG A 480 -24.61 -41.46 -7.85
CA ARG A 480 -25.38 -41.61 -9.09
C ARG A 480 -25.24 -40.37 -9.95
N ILE A 481 -24.61 -40.52 -11.11
CA ILE A 481 -24.36 -39.47 -12.10
C ILE A 481 -25.06 -39.88 -13.41
N ASP A 482 -25.97 -39.04 -13.90
CA ASP A 482 -26.83 -39.28 -15.07
C ASP A 482 -27.51 -40.68 -15.01
N GLY A 483 -27.98 -41.06 -13.82
CA GLY A 483 -28.65 -42.34 -13.56
C GLY A 483 -27.72 -43.53 -13.26
N VAL A 484 -26.42 -43.41 -13.58
CA VAL A 484 -25.41 -44.47 -13.45
C VAL A 484 -24.60 -44.31 -12.16
N ALA A 485 -24.45 -45.38 -11.39
CA ALA A 485 -23.62 -45.37 -10.17
C ALA A 485 -22.12 -45.31 -10.52
N HIS A 486 -21.44 -44.28 -10.02
CA HIS A 486 -19.99 -44.11 -10.12
C HIS A 486 -19.38 -44.20 -8.72
N GLU A 487 -18.33 -45.00 -8.55
CA GLU A 487 -17.61 -45.06 -7.28
C GLU A 487 -16.75 -43.80 -7.09
N ILE A 488 -16.85 -43.15 -5.94
CA ILE A 488 -15.98 -42.03 -5.58
C ILE A 488 -14.59 -42.57 -5.26
N VAL A 489 -13.62 -42.36 -6.14
CA VAL A 489 -12.25 -42.89 -5.97
C VAL A 489 -11.27 -41.89 -5.39
N GLY A 490 -11.59 -40.59 -5.42
CA GLY A 490 -10.72 -39.56 -4.85
C GLY A 490 -11.36 -38.18 -4.73
N VAL A 491 -10.67 -37.32 -3.97
CA VAL A 491 -11.00 -35.90 -3.79
C VAL A 491 -9.84 -35.05 -4.28
N LEU A 492 -10.12 -34.05 -5.11
CA LEU A 492 -9.11 -33.11 -5.59
C LEU A 492 -8.64 -32.15 -4.49
N PRO A 493 -7.42 -31.62 -4.60
CA PRO A 493 -6.96 -30.58 -3.69
C PRO A 493 -7.80 -29.30 -3.84
N PRO A 494 -7.81 -28.43 -2.82
CA PRO A 494 -8.50 -27.15 -2.89
C PRO A 494 -8.00 -26.33 -4.09
N ARG A 495 -8.91 -25.57 -4.72
CA ARG A 495 -8.57 -24.62 -5.80
C ARG A 495 -7.98 -25.25 -7.07
N PHE A 496 -8.17 -26.55 -7.31
CA PHE A 496 -7.76 -27.18 -8.57
C PHE A 496 -8.58 -26.65 -9.76
N ARG A 497 -7.90 -26.10 -10.77
CA ARG A 497 -8.51 -25.54 -12.00
C ARG A 497 -7.55 -25.65 -13.16
N ILE A 498 -8.04 -25.78 -14.38
CA ILE A 498 -7.23 -25.96 -15.59
C ILE A 498 -7.33 -24.71 -16.46
N PRO A 499 -6.26 -23.89 -16.57
CA PRO A 499 -6.19 -22.85 -17.59
C PRO A 499 -6.05 -23.48 -18.97
N ASN A 500 -6.82 -23.03 -19.97
CA ASN A 500 -6.65 -23.45 -21.36
C ASN A 500 -7.29 -22.43 -22.32
N ALA A 501 -6.57 -22.03 -23.35
CA ALA A 501 -6.98 -21.11 -24.40
C ALA A 501 -7.64 -19.82 -23.86
N GLY A 502 -6.95 -19.09 -22.96
CA GLY A 502 -7.48 -17.86 -22.36
C GLY A 502 -8.66 -18.02 -21.38
N SER A 503 -9.09 -19.25 -21.09
CA SER A 503 -10.18 -19.56 -20.17
C SER A 503 -9.70 -20.41 -18.98
N ILE A 504 -10.46 -20.42 -17.88
CA ILE A 504 -10.23 -21.31 -16.75
C ILE A 504 -11.39 -22.28 -16.65
N TYR A 505 -11.07 -23.57 -16.56
CA TYR A 505 -12.02 -24.64 -16.40
C TYR A 505 -11.94 -25.19 -14.98
N ASP A 506 -13.08 -25.22 -14.29
CA ASP A 506 -13.28 -25.86 -13.00
C ASP A 506 -14.36 -26.94 -13.10
N GLY A 507 -14.59 -27.69 -12.03
CA GLY A 507 -15.55 -28.78 -12.01
C GLY A 507 -15.79 -29.30 -10.60
N ASP A 508 -17.06 -29.56 -10.30
CA ASP A 508 -17.48 -30.20 -9.06
C ASP A 508 -17.20 -31.70 -9.10
N LEU A 509 -17.33 -32.32 -10.27
CA LEU A 509 -17.09 -33.73 -10.52
C LEU A 509 -16.19 -33.94 -11.73
N TRP A 510 -15.34 -34.96 -11.66
CA TRP A 510 -14.35 -35.28 -12.68
C TRP A 510 -14.47 -36.76 -13.04
N VAL A 511 -14.86 -37.05 -14.28
CA VAL A 511 -15.16 -38.42 -14.75
C VAL A 511 -14.29 -38.78 -15.96
N PRO A 512 -13.95 -40.06 -16.18
CA PRO A 512 -13.11 -40.45 -17.30
C PRO A 512 -13.83 -40.27 -18.64
N ILE A 513 -13.08 -39.83 -19.66
CA ILE A 513 -13.55 -39.85 -21.05
C ILE A 513 -13.36 -41.27 -21.57
N ARG A 514 -14.49 -41.96 -21.76
CA ARG A 514 -14.53 -43.26 -22.43
C ARG A 514 -14.89 -43.08 -23.89
N PHE A 515 -13.90 -43.17 -24.77
CA PHE A 515 -14.11 -43.01 -26.21
C PHE A 515 -14.78 -44.25 -26.80
N THR A 516 -15.95 -44.07 -27.40
CA THR A 516 -16.60 -45.12 -28.20
C THR A 516 -15.83 -45.40 -29.49
N PRO A 517 -16.04 -46.55 -30.17
CA PRO A 517 -15.47 -46.78 -31.50
C PRO A 517 -15.77 -45.64 -32.48
N ARG A 518 -17.00 -45.12 -32.45
CA ARG A 518 -17.42 -43.98 -33.27
C ARG A 518 -16.62 -42.71 -32.95
N ASP A 519 -16.38 -42.43 -31.66
CA ASP A 519 -15.58 -41.26 -31.27
C ASP A 519 -14.15 -41.35 -31.81
N ARG A 520 -13.56 -42.55 -31.79
CA ARG A 520 -12.20 -42.80 -32.27
C ARG A 520 -12.06 -42.65 -33.80
N GLU A 521 -13.15 -42.71 -34.55
CA GLU A 521 -13.15 -42.51 -36.00
C GLU A 521 -13.50 -41.07 -36.40
N ALA A 522 -14.28 -40.35 -35.59
CA ALA A 522 -14.85 -39.05 -35.93
C ALA A 522 -13.85 -37.87 -35.86
N ARG A 523 -12.97 -37.74 -36.86
CA ARG A 523 -11.90 -36.70 -36.92
C ARG A 523 -12.37 -35.25 -36.97
N THR A 524 -13.62 -35.00 -37.34
CA THR A 524 -14.19 -33.66 -37.47
C THR A 524 -15.08 -33.26 -36.28
N SER A 525 -15.35 -34.18 -35.34
CA SER A 525 -16.11 -33.92 -34.12
C SER A 525 -15.23 -33.32 -33.04
N ASN A 526 -15.16 -32.00 -32.98
CA ASN A 526 -14.16 -31.27 -32.19
C ASN A 526 -14.76 -30.71 -30.90
N TYR A 527 -14.40 -31.29 -29.77
CA TYR A 527 -14.94 -30.90 -28.45
C TYR A 527 -13.91 -30.98 -27.32
N LEU A 528 -12.72 -31.54 -27.59
CA LEU A 528 -11.68 -31.75 -26.58
C LEU A 528 -10.73 -30.56 -26.51
N ARG A 529 -10.56 -30.01 -25.32
CA ARG A 529 -9.42 -29.15 -24.98
C ARG A 529 -8.25 -30.04 -24.57
N ALA A 530 -7.02 -29.58 -24.82
CA ALA A 530 -5.84 -30.37 -24.50
C ALA A 530 -4.75 -29.53 -23.82
N VAL A 531 -4.10 -30.17 -22.84
CA VAL A 531 -2.88 -29.71 -22.18
C VAL A 531 -1.82 -30.79 -22.31
N ALA A 532 -0.58 -30.37 -22.48
CA ALA A 532 0.55 -31.28 -22.57
C ALA A 532 1.69 -30.83 -21.68
N ARG A 533 2.54 -31.79 -21.32
CA ARG A 533 3.82 -31.55 -20.66
C ARG A 533 4.92 -31.78 -21.68
N LEU A 534 5.74 -30.77 -21.93
CA LEU A 534 6.90 -30.89 -22.81
C LEU A 534 7.91 -31.88 -22.25
N ALA A 535 8.58 -32.65 -23.10
CA ALA A 535 9.71 -33.50 -22.72
C ALA A 535 10.87 -32.65 -22.15
N PRO A 536 11.76 -33.23 -21.31
CA PRO A 536 12.85 -32.48 -20.71
C PRO A 536 13.73 -31.82 -21.79
N GLY A 537 14.02 -30.52 -21.64
CA GLY A 537 14.86 -29.77 -22.58
C GLY A 537 14.17 -29.31 -23.88
N VAL A 538 12.90 -29.65 -24.10
CA VAL A 538 12.15 -29.20 -25.29
C VAL A 538 11.50 -27.85 -25.05
N SER A 539 11.69 -26.91 -25.98
CA SER A 539 11.02 -25.59 -25.95
C SER A 539 9.61 -25.65 -26.54
N ALA A 540 8.72 -24.75 -26.13
CA ALA A 540 7.37 -24.67 -26.68
C ALA A 540 7.35 -24.47 -28.21
N ALA A 541 8.30 -23.68 -28.74
CA ALA A 541 8.43 -23.48 -30.18
C ALA A 541 8.88 -24.75 -30.93
N ALA A 542 9.78 -25.55 -30.34
CA ALA A 542 10.19 -26.82 -30.92
C ALA A 542 9.05 -27.84 -30.93
N ALA A 543 8.28 -27.91 -29.84
CA ALA A 543 7.09 -28.75 -29.77
C ALA A 543 6.00 -28.30 -30.75
N GLU A 544 5.79 -26.98 -30.90
CA GLU A 544 4.85 -26.45 -31.90
C GLU A 544 5.20 -26.92 -33.31
N GLN A 545 6.46 -26.79 -33.72
CA GLN A 545 6.91 -27.25 -35.03
C GLN A 545 6.74 -28.77 -35.21
N ALA A 546 7.03 -29.56 -34.17
CA ALA A 546 6.85 -31.02 -34.23
C ALA A 546 5.38 -31.40 -34.38
N LEU A 547 4.50 -30.85 -33.54
CA LEU A 547 3.06 -31.10 -33.59
C LEU A 547 2.43 -30.57 -34.88
N GLN A 548 2.89 -29.44 -35.42
CA GLN A 548 2.45 -28.93 -36.73
C GLN A 548 2.82 -29.89 -37.85
N ARG A 549 4.06 -30.41 -37.88
CA ARG A 549 4.46 -31.42 -38.87
C ARG A 549 3.63 -32.69 -38.75
N ARG A 550 3.43 -33.19 -37.53
CA ARG A 550 2.61 -34.38 -37.28
C ARG A 550 1.17 -34.17 -37.72
N PHE A 551 0.58 -33.02 -37.39
CA PHE A 551 -0.77 -32.67 -37.80
C PHE A 551 -0.89 -32.46 -39.32
N ALA A 552 0.13 -31.89 -39.98
CA ALA A 552 0.15 -31.77 -41.44
C ALA A 552 0.05 -33.15 -42.12
N GLY A 553 0.78 -34.16 -41.61
CA GLY A 553 0.63 -35.54 -42.09
C GLY A 553 -0.75 -36.16 -41.81
N ILE A 554 -1.47 -35.70 -40.78
CA ILE A 554 -2.88 -36.06 -40.57
C ILE A 554 -3.76 -35.39 -41.64
N VAL A 555 -3.54 -34.10 -41.93
CA VAL A 555 -4.29 -33.36 -42.96
C VAL A 555 -4.11 -33.98 -44.34
N GLU A 556 -2.89 -34.41 -44.70
CA GLU A 556 -2.61 -35.12 -45.96
C GLU A 556 -3.42 -36.42 -46.11
N ARG A 557 -3.57 -37.19 -45.02
CA ARG A 557 -4.39 -38.41 -45.01
C ARG A 557 -5.90 -38.14 -44.93
N PHE A 558 -6.28 -37.00 -44.39
CA PHE A 558 -7.66 -36.61 -44.15
C PHE A 558 -7.93 -35.18 -44.68
N PRO A 559 -8.13 -35.01 -45.99
CA PRO A 559 -8.32 -33.69 -46.63
C PRO A 559 -9.47 -32.86 -46.05
N ALA A 560 -10.43 -33.49 -45.36
CA ALA A 560 -11.47 -32.79 -44.60
C ALA A 560 -10.92 -31.84 -43.51
N LEU A 561 -9.65 -31.97 -43.11
CA LEU A 561 -8.98 -31.13 -42.12
C LEU A 561 -8.13 -30.02 -42.76
N GLU A 562 -8.16 -29.83 -44.08
CA GLU A 562 -7.43 -28.75 -44.76
C GLU A 562 -7.67 -27.37 -44.09
N GLY A 563 -6.66 -26.51 -44.13
CA GLY A 563 -6.73 -25.20 -43.49
C GLY A 563 -6.76 -25.23 -41.95
N ALA A 564 -6.75 -26.41 -41.32
CA ALA A 564 -6.50 -26.54 -39.90
C ALA A 564 -5.01 -26.73 -39.59
N SER A 565 -4.55 -26.15 -38.50
CA SER A 565 -3.20 -26.33 -37.96
C SER A 565 -3.27 -26.52 -36.44
N VAL A 566 -2.16 -26.93 -35.84
CA VAL A 566 -2.03 -27.05 -34.39
C VAL A 566 -1.06 -25.99 -33.89
N HIS A 567 -1.34 -25.47 -32.72
CA HIS A 567 -0.52 -24.47 -32.06
C HIS A 567 -0.29 -24.87 -30.61
N VAL A 568 0.85 -24.44 -30.08
CA VAL A 568 1.29 -24.71 -28.72
C VAL A 568 1.55 -23.38 -28.04
N ARG A 569 1.00 -23.21 -26.84
CA ARG A 569 1.24 -22.02 -26.03
C ARG A 569 1.58 -22.43 -24.61
N ALA A 570 2.58 -21.80 -24.02
CA ALA A 570 2.89 -21.99 -22.61
C ALA A 570 1.65 -21.71 -21.75
N LEU A 571 1.30 -22.65 -20.88
CA LEU A 571 0.07 -22.60 -20.07
C LEU A 571 -0.04 -21.30 -19.23
N PRO A 572 1.05 -20.78 -18.61
CA PRO A 572 1.00 -19.51 -17.88
C PRO A 572 0.73 -18.29 -18.78
N ALA A 573 1.29 -18.28 -19.99
CA ALA A 573 1.08 -17.19 -20.95
C ALA A 573 -0.34 -17.22 -21.55
N ASP A 574 -0.92 -18.42 -21.67
CA ASP A 574 -2.26 -18.63 -22.20
C ASP A 574 -3.37 -18.15 -21.25
N ALA A 575 -3.18 -18.29 -19.93
CA ALA A 575 -4.15 -17.88 -18.92
C ALA A 575 -4.48 -16.38 -18.90
N SER A 576 -3.66 -15.52 -19.54
CA SER A 576 -3.75 -14.06 -19.43
C SER A 576 -3.98 -13.31 -20.74
N VAL A 577 -4.07 -13.98 -21.91
CA VAL A 577 -4.03 -13.32 -23.23
C VAL A 577 -5.09 -12.23 -23.38
N THR A 578 -6.35 -12.54 -23.06
CA THR A 578 -7.48 -11.61 -23.19
C THR A 578 -7.43 -10.45 -22.19
N LEU A 579 -6.73 -10.63 -21.07
CA LEU A 579 -6.71 -9.68 -19.96
C LEU A 579 -5.43 -8.85 -19.90
N ARG A 580 -4.38 -9.28 -20.60
CA ARG A 580 -3.04 -8.70 -20.61
C ARG A 580 -3.06 -7.20 -20.91
N ALA A 581 -3.73 -6.82 -21.99
CA ALA A 581 -3.78 -5.42 -22.41
C ALA A 581 -4.47 -4.49 -21.39
N PRO A 582 -5.70 -4.78 -20.93
CA PRO A 582 -6.35 -4.01 -19.86
C PRO A 582 -5.52 -3.96 -18.56
N LEU A 583 -4.89 -5.08 -18.17
CA LEU A 583 -4.08 -5.18 -16.95
C LEU A 583 -2.77 -4.38 -17.05
N LEU A 584 -2.10 -4.39 -18.21
CA LEU A 584 -0.93 -3.54 -18.46
C LEU A 584 -1.30 -2.06 -18.44
N LEU A 585 -2.45 -1.70 -19.01
CA LEU A 585 -2.93 -0.32 -18.99
C LEU A 585 -3.28 0.14 -17.55
N LEU A 586 -3.85 -0.74 -16.71
CA LEU A 586 -4.03 -0.47 -15.29
C LEU A 586 -2.67 -0.27 -14.58
N LEU A 587 -1.69 -1.13 -14.86
CA LEU A 587 -0.35 -1.01 -14.29
C LEU A 587 0.29 0.34 -14.68
N VAL A 588 0.28 0.70 -15.97
CA VAL A 588 0.75 2.01 -16.45
C VAL A 588 0.01 3.15 -15.75
N SER A 589 -1.31 3.04 -15.58
CA SER A 589 -2.11 4.06 -14.89
C SER A 589 -1.68 4.25 -13.43
N THR A 590 -1.35 3.16 -12.72
CA THR A 590 -0.82 3.27 -11.35
C THR A 590 0.56 3.90 -11.29
N LEU A 591 1.43 3.67 -12.29
CA LEU A 591 2.71 4.35 -12.38
C LEU A 591 2.53 5.85 -12.61
N VAL A 592 1.53 6.26 -13.41
CA VAL A 592 1.15 7.67 -13.57
C VAL A 592 0.64 8.26 -12.26
N VAL A 593 -0.20 7.54 -11.51
CA VAL A 593 -0.66 7.98 -10.18
C VAL A 593 0.51 8.13 -9.20
N LEU A 594 1.46 7.20 -9.19
CA LEU A 594 2.68 7.29 -8.37
C LEU A 594 3.54 8.49 -8.79
N ALA A 595 3.65 8.77 -10.10
CA ALA A 595 4.35 9.94 -10.61
C ALA A 595 3.67 11.23 -10.13
N ILE A 596 2.34 11.34 -10.24
CA ILE A 596 1.56 12.46 -9.70
C ILE A 596 1.80 12.62 -8.19
N ALA A 597 1.76 11.55 -7.41
CA ALA A 597 2.06 11.58 -5.99
C ALA A 597 3.49 12.07 -5.70
N GLY A 598 4.48 11.62 -6.47
CA GLY A 598 5.86 12.06 -6.39
C GLY A 598 6.04 13.53 -6.75
N LEU A 599 5.39 14.01 -7.82
CA LEU A 599 5.37 15.42 -8.23
C LEU A 599 4.77 16.30 -7.13
N ASN A 600 3.70 15.84 -6.48
CA ASN A 600 3.06 16.52 -5.36
C ASN A 600 3.96 16.68 -4.15
N VAL A 601 4.58 15.59 -3.73
CA VAL A 601 5.49 15.61 -2.59
C VAL A 601 6.68 16.50 -2.92
N SER A 602 7.19 16.43 -4.16
CA SER A 602 8.27 17.26 -4.63
C SER A 602 7.91 18.75 -4.61
N SER A 603 6.74 19.13 -5.13
CA SER A 603 6.29 20.52 -5.19
C SER A 603 6.07 21.10 -3.78
N LEU A 604 5.48 20.32 -2.88
CA LEU A 604 5.25 20.69 -1.48
C LEU A 604 6.56 20.85 -0.69
N LEU A 605 7.51 19.92 -0.84
CA LEU A 605 8.81 20.00 -0.17
C LEU A 605 9.70 21.08 -0.76
N LEU A 606 9.64 21.32 -2.07
CA LEU A 606 10.31 22.42 -2.74
C LEU A 606 9.79 23.77 -2.21
N ALA A 607 8.47 23.94 -2.13
CA ALA A 607 7.83 25.12 -1.55
C ALA A 607 8.26 25.36 -0.09
N ARG A 608 8.35 24.29 0.72
CA ARG A 608 8.86 24.38 2.10
C ARG A 608 10.33 24.78 2.15
N GLY A 609 11.16 24.20 1.28
CA GLY A 609 12.58 24.50 1.17
C GLY A 609 12.85 25.97 0.83
N ILE A 610 12.03 26.57 -0.02
CA ILE A 610 12.12 28.01 -0.34
C ILE A 610 11.84 28.87 0.90
N ARG A 611 10.84 28.54 1.73
CA ARG A 611 10.58 29.28 2.99
C ARG A 611 11.74 29.22 3.98
N ARG A 612 12.45 28.09 4.01
CA ARG A 612 13.60 27.88 4.91
C ARG A 612 14.91 28.36 4.32
N ARG A 613 14.92 28.93 3.11
CA ARG A 613 16.15 29.35 2.44
C ARG A 613 16.95 30.37 3.25
N ALA A 614 16.28 31.34 3.88
CA ALA A 614 16.94 32.31 4.75
C ALA A 614 17.56 31.64 5.99
N GLU A 615 16.84 30.73 6.65
CA GLU A 615 17.36 29.92 7.78
C GLU A 615 18.59 29.11 7.36
N LEU A 616 18.52 28.43 6.21
CA LEU A 616 19.59 27.58 5.70
C LEU A 616 20.80 28.39 5.24
N ALA A 617 20.58 29.57 4.62
CA ALA A 617 21.63 30.49 4.22
C ALA A 617 22.32 31.12 5.43
N VAL A 618 21.58 31.48 6.49
CA VAL A 618 22.17 31.93 7.77
C VAL A 618 23.01 30.82 8.40
N ARG A 619 22.55 29.56 8.39
CA ARG A 619 23.37 28.43 8.87
C ARG A 619 24.65 28.24 8.06
N ALA A 620 24.57 28.34 6.73
CA ALA A 620 25.74 28.29 5.86
C ALA A 620 26.69 29.47 6.13
N ALA A 621 26.16 30.68 6.35
CA ALA A 621 26.93 31.88 6.70
C ALA A 621 27.63 31.77 8.06
N LEU A 622 27.02 31.08 9.02
CA LEU A 622 27.61 30.75 10.32
C LEU A 622 28.63 29.60 10.26
N GLY A 623 29.00 29.13 9.07
CA GLY A 623 30.06 28.15 8.85
C GLY A 623 29.60 26.68 8.83
N ALA A 624 28.29 26.39 8.78
CA ALA A 624 27.82 25.01 8.64
C ALA A 624 28.26 24.43 7.28
N SER A 625 28.82 23.22 7.30
CA SER A 625 29.18 22.51 6.08
C SER A 625 27.95 22.19 5.24
N ARG A 626 28.14 21.98 3.92
CA ARG A 626 27.04 21.65 2.99
C ARG A 626 26.24 20.42 3.47
N TRP A 627 26.94 19.43 4.05
CA TRP A 627 26.31 18.25 4.61
C TRP A 627 25.46 18.56 5.84
N GLU A 628 25.89 19.44 6.73
CA GLU A 628 25.11 19.84 7.92
C GLU A 628 23.86 20.64 7.57
N VAL A 629 23.85 21.34 6.44
CA VAL A 629 22.66 22.02 5.89
C VAL A 629 21.70 21.01 5.25
N MET A 630 22.21 20.01 4.53
CA MET A 630 21.41 19.00 3.82
C MET A 630 20.85 17.90 4.74
N ARG A 631 21.59 17.52 5.79
CA ARG A 631 21.27 16.38 6.68
C ARG A 631 19.90 16.49 7.36
N PRO A 632 19.47 17.63 7.94
CA PRO A 632 18.13 17.76 8.52
C PRO A 632 17.01 17.60 7.48
N VAL A 633 17.23 18.10 6.26
CA VAL A 633 16.28 17.99 5.15
C VAL A 633 16.15 16.54 4.69
N LEU A 634 17.27 15.81 4.61
CA LEU A 634 17.28 14.37 4.32
C LEU A 634 16.49 13.58 5.37
N VAL A 635 16.67 13.90 6.65
CA VAL A 635 15.97 13.21 7.75
C VAL A 635 14.48 13.52 7.74
N GLU A 636 14.08 14.77 7.53
CA GLU A 636 12.65 15.15 7.38
C GLU A 636 12.00 14.42 6.20
N SER A 637 12.67 14.38 5.04
CA SER A 637 12.19 13.67 3.85
C SER A 637 12.13 12.15 4.08
N ALA A 638 13.11 11.58 4.79
CA ALA A 638 13.10 10.16 5.14
C ALA A 638 11.96 9.80 6.09
N ILE A 639 11.62 10.65 7.07
CA ILE A 639 10.48 10.42 7.96
C ILE A 639 9.15 10.48 7.18
N ILE A 640 8.99 11.46 6.28
CA ILE A 640 7.81 11.56 5.41
C ILE A 640 7.70 10.31 4.52
N ALA A 641 8.79 9.91 3.88
CA ALA A 641 8.83 8.75 3.00
C ALA A 641 8.52 7.46 3.78
N ALA A 642 9.13 7.26 4.95
CA ALA A 642 8.89 6.08 5.79
C ALA A 642 7.45 6.02 6.31
N GLY A 643 6.89 7.15 6.74
CA GLY A 643 5.48 7.23 7.14
C GLY A 643 4.55 6.95 5.96
N GLY A 644 4.81 7.56 4.80
CA GLY A 644 3.97 7.41 3.60
C GLY A 644 4.02 5.99 3.07
N TRP A 645 5.20 5.37 3.14
CA TRP A 645 5.41 3.97 2.84
C TRP A 645 4.63 3.05 3.79
N GLY A 646 4.77 3.24 5.11
CA GLY A 646 4.04 2.44 6.10
C GLY A 646 2.52 2.55 5.97
N LEU A 647 1.99 3.77 5.79
CA LEU A 647 0.56 3.98 5.54
C LEU A 647 0.12 3.40 4.19
N GLY A 648 0.95 3.55 3.16
CA GLY A 648 0.73 2.96 1.83
C GLY A 648 0.65 1.44 1.86
N VAL A 649 1.50 0.77 2.65
CA VAL A 649 1.45 -0.68 2.86
C VAL A 649 0.13 -1.08 3.53
N ALA A 650 -0.25 -0.39 4.61
CA ALA A 650 -1.50 -0.68 5.31
C ALA A 650 -2.72 -0.51 4.40
N LEU A 651 -2.73 0.56 3.60
CA LEU A 651 -3.79 0.83 2.64
C LEU A 651 -3.80 -0.20 1.49
N ALA A 652 -2.64 -0.60 0.96
CA ALA A 652 -2.53 -1.65 -0.06
C ALA A 652 -3.12 -2.97 0.44
N ILE A 653 -2.79 -3.38 1.66
CA ILE A 653 -3.33 -4.60 2.27
C ILE A 653 -4.84 -4.50 2.41
N ALA A 654 -5.37 -3.36 2.87
CA ALA A 654 -6.81 -3.15 3.01
C ALA A 654 -7.53 -3.20 1.65
N VAL A 655 -6.98 -2.54 0.63
CA VAL A 655 -7.54 -2.52 -0.74
C VAL A 655 -7.49 -3.90 -1.37
N VAL A 656 -6.36 -4.61 -1.31
CA VAL A 656 -6.25 -5.98 -1.84
C VAL A 656 -7.23 -6.92 -1.14
N ARG A 657 -7.35 -6.85 0.20
CA ARG A 657 -8.39 -7.61 0.92
C ARG A 657 -9.80 -7.28 0.45
N GLY A 658 -10.10 -6.00 0.24
CA GLY A 658 -11.40 -5.57 -0.32
C GLY A 658 -11.64 -6.12 -1.73
N ILE A 659 -10.62 -6.09 -2.59
CA ILE A 659 -10.66 -6.67 -3.95
C ILE A 659 -10.93 -8.18 -3.88
N VAL A 660 -10.26 -8.90 -2.99
CA VAL A 660 -10.47 -10.34 -2.80
C VAL A 660 -11.89 -10.61 -2.30
N LEU A 661 -12.36 -9.89 -1.28
CA LEU A 661 -13.70 -10.09 -0.71
C LEU A 661 -14.83 -9.81 -1.70
N LEU A 662 -14.71 -8.74 -2.51
CA LEU A 662 -15.74 -8.34 -3.46
C LEU A 662 -15.61 -9.04 -4.83
N GLY A 663 -14.42 -9.51 -5.16
CA GLY A 663 -14.06 -10.00 -6.48
C GLY A 663 -13.89 -11.52 -6.56
N ALA A 664 -13.51 -12.22 -5.48
CA ALA A 664 -13.15 -13.64 -5.53
C ALA A 664 -14.31 -14.57 -5.94
N GLU A 665 -15.56 -14.22 -5.61
CA GLU A 665 -16.74 -14.97 -6.05
C GLU A 665 -16.97 -14.90 -7.58
N ARG A 666 -16.48 -13.83 -8.23
CA ARG A 666 -16.73 -13.55 -9.65
C ARG A 666 -15.48 -13.75 -10.51
N ILE A 667 -14.31 -13.62 -9.90
CA ILE A 667 -12.99 -13.63 -10.52
C ILE A 667 -12.08 -14.41 -9.58
N VAL A 668 -12.10 -15.70 -9.82
CA VAL A 668 -11.50 -16.72 -8.98
C VAL A 668 -9.97 -16.57 -8.83
N GLN A 669 -9.27 -16.07 -9.86
CA GLN A 669 -7.83 -15.81 -9.83
C GLN A 669 -7.43 -14.76 -8.78
N LEU A 670 -8.36 -13.89 -8.36
CA LEU A 670 -8.08 -12.89 -7.32
C LEU A 670 -7.92 -13.51 -5.94
N ALA A 671 -8.39 -14.73 -5.70
CA ALA A 671 -8.37 -15.35 -4.37
C ALA A 671 -6.95 -15.50 -3.79
N ASP A 672 -5.93 -15.59 -4.65
CA ASP A 672 -4.53 -15.70 -4.26
C ASP A 672 -3.76 -14.37 -4.33
N ALA A 673 -4.46 -13.26 -4.61
CA ALA A 673 -3.84 -11.94 -4.67
C ALA A 673 -3.23 -11.54 -3.32
N ARG A 674 -1.91 -11.38 -3.32
CA ARG A 674 -1.12 -10.99 -2.16
C ARG A 674 -0.27 -9.79 -2.50
N VAL A 675 -0.06 -8.96 -1.48
CA VAL A 675 0.79 -7.79 -1.59
C VAL A 675 2.25 -8.24 -1.69
N ASP A 676 2.89 -7.95 -2.82
CA ASP A 676 4.31 -8.21 -3.04
C ASP A 676 5.17 -7.12 -2.36
N LEU A 677 6.06 -7.55 -1.45
CA LEU A 677 6.92 -6.64 -0.69
C LEU A 677 8.02 -5.99 -1.56
N ARG A 678 8.47 -6.64 -2.63
CA ARG A 678 9.46 -6.10 -3.58
C ARG A 678 8.87 -4.93 -4.35
N VAL A 679 7.61 -5.04 -4.79
CA VAL A 679 6.91 -3.93 -5.47
C VAL A 679 6.66 -2.77 -4.52
N ILE A 680 6.25 -3.07 -3.28
CA ILE A 680 6.12 -2.05 -2.24
C ILE A 680 7.46 -1.37 -1.93
N ALA A 681 8.56 -2.12 -1.88
CA ALA A 681 9.89 -1.58 -1.66
C ALA A 681 10.35 -0.71 -2.84
N ALA A 682 10.10 -1.14 -4.08
CA ALA A 682 10.41 -0.38 -5.29
C ALA A 682 9.60 0.92 -5.36
N ALA A 683 8.28 0.87 -5.11
CA ALA A 683 7.42 2.05 -5.06
C ALA A 683 7.82 3.01 -3.91
N GLY A 684 8.21 2.47 -2.76
CA GLY A 684 8.79 3.22 -1.65
C GLY A 684 10.12 3.89 -2.03
N GLY A 685 10.99 3.20 -2.76
CA GLY A 685 12.25 3.73 -3.29
C GLY A 685 12.04 4.89 -4.26
N VAL A 686 11.15 4.73 -5.24
CA VAL A 686 10.79 5.82 -6.20
C VAL A 686 10.19 7.01 -5.45
N SER A 687 9.32 6.76 -4.47
CA SER A 687 8.72 7.79 -3.62
C SER A 687 9.76 8.56 -2.80
N LEU A 688 10.74 7.84 -2.24
CA LEU A 688 11.86 8.44 -1.51
C LEU A 688 12.71 9.30 -2.46
N LEU A 689 13.04 8.80 -3.65
CA LEU A 689 13.79 9.57 -4.64
C LEU A 689 13.07 10.85 -5.05
N ALA A 690 11.74 10.81 -5.24
CA ALA A 690 10.94 12.00 -5.52
C ALA A 690 10.99 13.01 -4.34
N ALA A 691 10.76 12.54 -3.11
CA ALA A 691 10.83 13.39 -1.92
C ALA A 691 12.23 14.02 -1.74
N LEU A 692 13.29 13.25 -2.01
CA LEU A 692 14.67 13.72 -2.00
C LEU A 692 14.91 14.76 -3.09
N ALA A 693 14.47 14.53 -4.32
CA ALA A 693 14.64 15.46 -5.43
C ALA A 693 13.99 16.83 -5.13
N GLY A 694 12.76 16.84 -4.61
CA GLY A 694 12.05 18.08 -4.25
C GLY A 694 12.66 18.84 -3.06
N SER A 695 13.31 18.13 -2.14
CA SER A 695 13.85 18.71 -0.91
C SER A 695 15.34 19.09 -1.01
N LEU A 696 16.14 18.37 -1.79
CA LEU A 696 17.58 18.59 -1.93
C LEU A 696 17.93 19.79 -2.81
N ALA A 697 17.16 20.06 -3.87
CA ALA A 697 17.41 21.19 -4.77
C ALA A 697 17.49 22.56 -4.03
N PRO A 698 16.53 22.95 -3.18
CA PRO A 698 16.61 24.21 -2.43
C PRO A 698 17.69 24.18 -1.33
N ALA A 699 17.92 23.03 -0.69
CA ALA A 699 18.97 22.87 0.32
C ALA A 699 20.37 23.04 -0.28
N TRP A 700 20.60 22.46 -1.45
CA TRP A 700 21.85 22.55 -2.18
C TRP A 700 22.11 23.97 -2.70
N GLN A 701 21.07 24.65 -3.21
CA GLN A 701 21.18 26.06 -3.62
C GLN A 701 21.48 26.97 -2.43
N ALA A 702 20.83 26.79 -1.28
CA ALA A 702 21.11 27.56 -0.06
C ALA A 702 22.55 27.34 0.46
N ALA A 703 23.06 26.12 0.34
CA ALA A 703 24.43 25.77 0.72
C ALA A 703 25.51 26.31 -0.25
N ARG A 704 25.13 26.86 -1.41
CA ARG A 704 26.04 27.47 -2.39
C ARG A 704 25.91 29.00 -2.48
N THR A 705 24.87 29.60 -1.94
CA THR A 705 24.67 31.06 -2.00
C THR A 705 25.59 31.81 -1.04
N VAL A 706 26.23 32.88 -1.52
CA VAL A 706 27.05 33.79 -0.71
C VAL A 706 26.16 34.54 0.30
N PRO A 707 26.53 34.64 1.58
CA PRO A 707 25.70 35.25 2.64
C PRO A 707 25.23 36.67 2.34
N ALA A 708 26.06 37.47 1.66
CA ALA A 708 25.77 38.85 1.29
C ALA A 708 24.59 38.98 0.30
N ASP A 709 24.43 38.03 -0.62
CA ASP A 709 23.34 38.02 -1.61
C ASP A 709 22.02 37.52 -1.02
N ALA A 710 22.09 36.70 0.04
CA ALA A 710 20.92 36.24 0.78
C ALA A 710 20.29 37.35 1.63
N LEU A 711 21.09 38.30 2.11
CA LEU A 711 20.66 39.42 2.97
C LEU A 711 20.25 40.67 2.18
N ARG A 712 20.80 40.91 0.99
CA ARG A 712 20.45 42.06 0.11
C ARG A 712 19.09 41.97 -0.60
N GLY A 713 18.19 41.08 -0.17
CA GLY A 713 16.85 40.98 -0.76
C GLY A 713 16.88 40.43 -2.19
N GLY A 714 17.57 39.31 -2.43
CA GLY A 714 17.67 38.61 -3.73
C GLY A 714 16.35 38.01 -4.27
N GLN A 715 15.22 38.70 -4.10
CA GLN A 715 13.89 38.29 -4.58
C GLN A 715 13.77 38.29 -6.11
N ALA A 716 14.60 39.04 -6.85
CA ALA A 716 14.35 39.32 -8.26
C ALA A 716 14.81 38.25 -9.27
N ALA A 717 15.95 37.56 -9.06
CA ALA A 717 16.53 36.63 -10.05
C ALA A 717 16.30 35.14 -9.71
N GLY A 718 16.53 34.71 -8.47
CA GLY A 718 16.38 33.30 -8.04
C GLY A 718 14.93 32.85 -7.82
N GLY A 719 14.04 33.78 -7.44
CA GLY A 719 12.63 33.48 -7.18
C GLY A 719 11.83 33.13 -8.46
N ARG A 720 12.16 33.76 -9.59
CA ARG A 720 11.46 33.53 -10.87
C ARG A 720 11.70 32.13 -11.42
N HIS A 721 12.93 31.61 -11.35
CA HIS A 721 13.24 30.23 -11.78
C HIS A 721 12.55 29.18 -10.90
N GLN A 722 12.53 29.37 -9.58
CA GLN A 722 11.87 28.43 -8.66
C GLN A 722 10.33 28.45 -8.80
N HIS A 723 9.72 29.62 -9.01
CA HIS A 723 8.29 29.71 -9.33
C HIS A 723 7.96 29.04 -10.67
N ARG A 724 8.83 29.17 -11.69
CA ARG A 724 8.66 28.46 -12.97
C ARG A 724 8.75 26.94 -12.81
N ALA A 725 9.69 26.44 -12.01
CA ALA A 725 9.83 25.01 -11.72
C ALA A 725 8.58 24.45 -11.01
N LEU A 726 8.08 25.14 -9.97
CA LEU A 726 6.84 24.77 -9.30
C LEU A 726 5.62 24.80 -10.23
N GLY A 727 5.53 25.83 -11.08
CA GLY A 727 4.49 25.92 -12.11
C GLY A 727 4.55 24.76 -13.10
N ALA A 728 5.73 24.39 -13.57
CA ALA A 728 5.92 23.25 -14.48
C ALA A 728 5.51 21.91 -13.85
N LEU A 729 5.81 21.68 -12.56
CA LEU A 729 5.38 20.47 -11.84
C LEU A 729 3.85 20.36 -11.78
N VAL A 730 3.16 21.46 -11.46
CA VAL A 730 1.68 21.49 -11.40
C VAL A 730 1.06 21.35 -12.79
N VAL A 731 1.69 21.92 -13.82
CA VAL A 731 1.27 21.73 -15.22
C VAL A 731 1.39 20.25 -15.61
N ALA A 732 2.52 19.61 -15.31
CA ALA A 732 2.74 18.20 -15.60
C ALA A 732 1.75 17.31 -14.85
N GLU A 733 1.52 17.58 -13.57
CA GLU A 733 0.53 16.86 -12.76
C GLU A 733 -0.89 16.99 -13.33
N GLY A 734 -1.35 18.21 -13.62
CA GLY A 734 -2.67 18.45 -14.19
C GLY A 734 -2.83 17.80 -15.56
N ALA A 735 -1.78 17.79 -16.38
CA ALA A 735 -1.77 17.12 -17.68
C ALA A 735 -1.90 15.60 -17.55
N LEU A 736 -1.15 14.98 -16.62
CA LEU A 736 -1.23 13.54 -16.33
C LEU A 736 -2.60 13.14 -15.76
N ALA A 737 -3.15 13.95 -14.85
CA ALA A 737 -4.49 13.72 -14.30
C ALA A 737 -5.57 13.80 -15.38
N LEU A 738 -5.49 14.79 -16.28
CA LEU A 738 -6.41 14.90 -17.42
C LEU A 738 -6.30 13.68 -18.34
N ALA A 739 -5.09 13.25 -18.70
CA ALA A 739 -4.88 12.09 -19.56
C ALA A 739 -5.48 10.81 -18.94
N LEU A 740 -5.31 10.60 -17.62
CA LEU A 740 -5.94 9.48 -16.91
C LEU A 740 -7.47 9.59 -16.86
N LEU A 741 -8.04 10.78 -16.67
CA LEU A 741 -9.48 10.99 -16.71
C LEU A 741 -10.07 10.68 -18.08
N ILE A 742 -9.40 11.10 -19.16
CA ILE A 742 -9.81 10.77 -20.53
C ILE A 742 -9.77 9.26 -20.75
N ALA A 743 -8.68 8.59 -20.35
CA ALA A 743 -8.55 7.14 -20.46
C ALA A 743 -9.65 6.39 -19.68
N ALA A 744 -9.88 6.76 -18.42
CA ALA A 744 -10.93 6.16 -17.59
C ALA A 744 -12.34 6.43 -18.14
N GLY A 745 -12.58 7.65 -18.65
CA GLY A 745 -13.84 8.04 -19.27
C GLY A 745 -14.13 7.27 -20.57
N LEU A 746 -13.11 6.99 -21.38
CA LEU A 746 -13.27 6.14 -22.57
C LEU A 746 -13.51 4.69 -22.21
N VAL A 747 -12.79 4.14 -21.22
CA VAL A 747 -13.06 2.78 -20.71
C VAL A 747 -14.50 2.70 -20.18
N LEU A 748 -14.96 3.70 -19.43
CA LEU A 748 -16.35 3.80 -18.97
C LEU A 748 -17.33 3.82 -20.13
N LYS A 749 -17.11 4.68 -21.12
CA LYS A 749 -18.02 4.81 -22.26
C LYS A 749 -18.05 3.53 -23.09
N GLY A 750 -16.89 2.91 -23.33
CA GLY A 750 -16.77 1.59 -23.95
C GLY A 750 -17.58 0.55 -23.18
N PHE A 751 -17.42 0.50 -21.86
CA PHE A 751 -18.18 -0.41 -20.98
C PHE A 751 -19.69 -0.15 -21.00
N VAL A 752 -20.13 1.10 -20.96
CA VAL A 752 -21.56 1.47 -21.07
C VAL A 752 -22.11 1.07 -22.43
N ARG A 753 -21.35 1.24 -23.52
CA ARG A 753 -21.74 0.80 -24.87
C ARG A 753 -21.85 -0.71 -24.96
N ILE A 754 -20.98 -1.44 -24.27
CA ILE A 754 -21.02 -2.90 -24.18
C ILE A 754 -22.28 -3.36 -23.44
N ILE A 755 -22.64 -2.75 -22.30
CA ILE A 755 -23.83 -3.16 -21.52
C ILE A 755 -25.14 -2.73 -22.15
N ARG A 756 -25.20 -1.51 -22.72
CA ARG A 756 -26.41 -0.96 -23.35
C ARG A 756 -26.55 -1.35 -24.82
N GLY A 757 -25.61 -2.11 -25.37
CA GLY A 757 -25.70 -2.59 -26.73
C GLY A 757 -26.95 -3.44 -26.92
N ASP A 758 -27.60 -3.30 -28.07
CA ASP A 758 -28.75 -4.13 -28.43
C ASP A 758 -28.32 -5.62 -28.42
N PRO A 759 -28.88 -6.44 -27.53
CA PRO A 759 -28.55 -7.86 -27.46
C PRO A 759 -29.25 -8.67 -28.56
N GLY A 760 -30.21 -8.08 -29.29
CA GLY A 760 -30.99 -8.73 -30.34
C GLY A 760 -32.32 -9.33 -29.89
N PHE A 761 -32.64 -9.21 -28.59
CA PHE A 761 -33.84 -9.72 -27.94
C PHE A 761 -34.21 -8.85 -26.73
N GLU A 762 -35.35 -9.09 -26.08
CA GLU A 762 -35.83 -8.30 -24.94
C GLU A 762 -35.53 -8.99 -23.59
N PRO A 763 -34.48 -8.60 -22.85
CA PRO A 763 -34.08 -9.30 -21.62
C PRO A 763 -34.95 -8.99 -20.39
N ALA A 764 -35.69 -7.88 -20.39
CA ALA A 764 -36.60 -7.53 -19.30
C ALA A 764 -37.80 -8.49 -19.27
N GLY A 765 -38.23 -8.89 -18.07
CA GLY A 765 -39.34 -9.84 -17.90
C GLY A 765 -39.02 -11.28 -18.31
N LEU A 766 -37.75 -11.64 -18.57
CA LEU A 766 -37.36 -13.01 -18.93
C LEU A 766 -36.79 -13.76 -17.73
N LEU A 767 -37.45 -14.85 -17.34
CA LEU A 767 -36.91 -15.87 -16.45
C LEU A 767 -36.26 -16.97 -17.30
N THR A 768 -35.04 -17.37 -16.93
CA THR A 768 -34.37 -18.52 -17.53
C THR A 768 -34.12 -19.59 -16.48
N LEU A 769 -34.19 -20.84 -16.91
CA LEU A 769 -33.86 -21.98 -16.08
C LEU A 769 -33.31 -23.10 -16.94
N HIS A 770 -32.25 -23.74 -16.43
CA HIS A 770 -31.68 -24.92 -17.05
C HIS A 770 -32.44 -26.14 -16.54
N VAL A 771 -33.00 -26.90 -17.48
CA VAL A 771 -33.79 -28.08 -17.20
C VAL A 771 -33.10 -29.28 -17.80
N ARG A 772 -32.95 -30.32 -17.00
CA ARG A 772 -32.37 -31.58 -17.40
C ARG A 772 -33.22 -32.75 -16.95
N VAL A 773 -33.28 -33.76 -17.79
CA VAL A 773 -33.91 -35.06 -17.50
C VAL A 773 -32.85 -36.17 -17.61
N SER A 774 -33.07 -37.29 -16.93
CA SER A 774 -32.11 -38.39 -16.98
C SER A 774 -32.08 -39.02 -18.38
N PRO A 775 -30.89 -39.25 -18.98
CA PRO A 775 -30.76 -40.00 -20.22
C PRO A 775 -31.31 -41.43 -20.14
N THR A 776 -31.36 -42.02 -18.94
CA THR A 776 -31.95 -43.35 -18.70
C THR A 776 -33.46 -43.36 -18.86
N ASP A 777 -34.12 -42.26 -18.48
CA ASP A 777 -35.59 -42.17 -18.47
C ASP A 777 -36.11 -41.82 -19.87
N PHE A 778 -35.25 -41.20 -20.68
CA PHE A 778 -35.54 -40.81 -22.06
C PHE A 778 -34.41 -41.26 -23.01
N PRO A 779 -34.33 -42.57 -23.33
CA PRO A 779 -33.33 -43.06 -24.28
C PRO A 779 -33.65 -42.58 -25.71
N GLY A 780 -32.65 -42.09 -26.44
CA GLY A 780 -32.79 -41.76 -27.86
C GLY A 780 -33.51 -40.44 -28.14
N ARG A 781 -34.37 -40.40 -29.17
CA ARG A 781 -34.99 -39.19 -29.75
C ARG A 781 -36.30 -38.75 -29.06
N GLU A 782 -36.74 -39.44 -28.01
CA GLU A 782 -38.04 -39.21 -27.36
C GLU A 782 -38.17 -38.05 -26.32
N PRO A 783 -37.11 -37.39 -25.79
CA PRO A 783 -37.27 -36.39 -24.73
C PRO A 783 -38.09 -35.14 -25.13
N ALA A 784 -38.00 -34.69 -26.39
CA ALA A 784 -38.71 -33.48 -26.85
C ALA A 784 -40.24 -33.66 -26.87
N ASP A 785 -40.72 -34.86 -27.21
CA ASP A 785 -42.16 -35.11 -27.34
C ASP A 785 -42.79 -35.51 -26.01
N ARG A 786 -42.06 -36.27 -25.17
CA ARG A 786 -42.60 -36.80 -23.91
C ARG A 786 -42.46 -35.88 -22.71
N PHE A 787 -41.49 -34.97 -22.72
CA PHE A 787 -41.27 -34.03 -21.61
C PHE A 787 -41.42 -32.58 -22.04
N LEU A 788 -40.72 -32.14 -23.08
CA LEU A 788 -40.62 -30.71 -23.40
C LEU A 788 -41.96 -30.08 -23.82
N ALA A 789 -42.74 -30.75 -24.68
CA ALA A 789 -44.05 -30.25 -25.09
C ALA A 789 -45.04 -30.14 -23.90
N PRO A 790 -45.28 -31.19 -23.07
CA PRO A 790 -46.11 -31.08 -21.87
C PRO A 790 -45.59 -30.06 -20.85
N ALA A 791 -44.27 -29.96 -20.67
CA ALA A 791 -43.64 -28.98 -19.78
C ALA A 791 -43.93 -27.54 -20.22
N LEU A 792 -43.80 -27.24 -21.51
CA LEU A 792 -44.07 -25.91 -22.05
C LEU A 792 -45.56 -25.57 -22.01
N GLU A 793 -46.44 -26.54 -22.24
CA GLU A 793 -47.89 -26.36 -22.10
C GLU A 793 -48.26 -26.01 -20.65
N ALA A 794 -47.78 -26.80 -19.69
CA ALA A 794 -48.01 -26.57 -18.26
C ALA A 794 -47.48 -25.21 -17.80
N VAL A 795 -46.28 -24.81 -18.25
CA VAL A 795 -45.69 -23.51 -17.91
C VAL A 795 -46.43 -22.35 -18.58
N SER A 796 -46.86 -22.51 -19.84
CA SER A 796 -47.59 -21.46 -20.57
C SER A 796 -48.99 -21.21 -20.00
N ALA A 797 -49.60 -22.21 -19.35
CA ALA A 797 -50.90 -22.09 -18.69
C ALA A 797 -50.84 -21.39 -17.32
N LEU A 798 -49.64 -21.12 -16.78
CA LEU A 798 -49.50 -20.49 -15.47
C LEU A 798 -49.92 -19.00 -15.50
N PRO A 799 -50.70 -18.53 -14.49
CA PRO A 799 -50.95 -17.11 -14.31
C PRO A 799 -49.64 -16.33 -14.17
N GLY A 800 -49.52 -15.23 -14.92
CA GLY A 800 -48.31 -14.39 -14.92
C GLY A 800 -47.25 -14.78 -15.95
N VAL A 801 -47.45 -15.86 -16.71
CA VAL A 801 -46.63 -16.21 -17.89
C VAL A 801 -47.29 -15.66 -19.16
N ARG A 802 -46.54 -14.92 -19.98
CA ARG A 802 -46.98 -14.37 -21.27
C ARG A 802 -46.61 -15.27 -22.45
N ALA A 803 -45.42 -15.86 -22.40
CA ALA A 803 -44.92 -16.79 -23.41
C ALA A 803 -43.83 -17.67 -22.80
N ALA A 804 -43.72 -18.92 -23.25
CA ALA A 804 -42.66 -19.82 -22.86
C ALA A 804 -42.06 -20.51 -24.10
N GLY A 805 -40.76 -20.79 -24.04
CA GLY A 805 -40.06 -21.54 -25.06
C GLY A 805 -38.81 -22.19 -24.50
N ALA A 806 -38.09 -22.90 -25.35
CA ALA A 806 -36.86 -23.57 -25.01
C ALA A 806 -35.77 -23.35 -26.05
N ILE A 807 -34.52 -23.44 -25.59
CA ILE A 807 -33.33 -23.38 -26.44
C ILE A 807 -32.24 -24.31 -25.95
N SER A 808 -31.45 -24.89 -26.87
CA SER A 808 -30.37 -25.82 -26.55
C SER A 808 -29.18 -25.16 -25.87
N GLN A 809 -28.95 -23.87 -26.13
CA GLN A 809 -27.83 -23.08 -25.62
C GLN A 809 -28.35 -21.68 -25.30
N LEU A 810 -28.13 -21.20 -24.08
CA LEU A 810 -28.61 -19.88 -23.68
C LEU A 810 -27.71 -18.77 -24.28
N PRO A 811 -28.27 -17.68 -24.85
CA PRO A 811 -27.48 -16.54 -25.27
C PRO A 811 -26.65 -15.93 -24.12
N TYR A 812 -25.55 -15.25 -24.43
CA TYR A 812 -24.61 -14.62 -23.48
C TYR A 812 -23.81 -15.57 -22.56
N GLN A 813 -24.18 -16.84 -22.46
CA GLN A 813 -23.56 -17.78 -21.52
C GLN A 813 -22.83 -18.94 -22.22
N GLU A 814 -23.45 -19.55 -23.23
CA GLU A 814 -22.94 -20.82 -23.78
C GLU A 814 -22.60 -20.75 -25.28
N TRP A 815 -21.59 -21.53 -25.64
CA TRP A 815 -21.12 -21.63 -27.01
C TRP A 815 -21.99 -22.57 -27.83
N GLY A 816 -22.36 -22.13 -29.03
CA GLY A 816 -23.17 -22.92 -29.95
C GLY A 816 -22.46 -24.16 -30.48
N TRP A 817 -23.25 -25.11 -30.94
CA TRP A 817 -22.76 -26.17 -31.82
C TRP A 817 -22.62 -25.55 -33.21
N ASN A 818 -21.69 -25.99 -34.03
CA ASN A 818 -21.56 -25.47 -35.38
C ASN A 818 -21.46 -26.59 -36.41
N ALA A 819 -21.79 -26.24 -37.65
CA ALA A 819 -21.71 -27.13 -38.78
C ALA A 819 -21.09 -26.41 -39.97
N TRP A 820 -20.25 -27.13 -40.71
CA TRP A 820 -19.80 -26.71 -42.03
C TRP A 820 -20.93 -26.99 -43.02
N VAL A 821 -21.36 -25.97 -43.77
CA VAL A 821 -22.49 -26.07 -44.70
C VAL A 821 -22.02 -25.84 -46.13
N ARG A 822 -22.68 -26.48 -47.10
CA ARG A 822 -22.55 -26.14 -48.54
C ARG A 822 -23.91 -25.74 -49.08
N TYR A 823 -23.98 -24.89 -50.09
CA TYR A 823 -25.27 -24.52 -50.70
C TYR A 823 -25.64 -25.50 -51.80
N GLU A 824 -26.92 -25.84 -51.93
CA GLU A 824 -27.38 -26.67 -53.02
C GLU A 824 -27.08 -25.97 -54.37
N GLY A 825 -26.53 -26.73 -55.33
CA GLY A 825 -26.05 -26.17 -56.60
C GLY A 825 -24.70 -25.44 -56.56
N SER A 826 -24.02 -25.35 -55.41
CA SER A 826 -22.64 -24.86 -55.33
C SER A 826 -21.60 -25.93 -55.64
N ALA A 827 -20.42 -25.53 -56.13
CA ALA A 827 -19.31 -26.44 -56.38
C ALA A 827 -18.93 -27.20 -55.10
N ASP A 828 -18.64 -28.50 -55.22
CA ASP A 828 -18.21 -29.29 -54.07
C ASP A 828 -16.80 -28.87 -53.67
N VAL A 829 -16.73 -28.07 -52.61
CA VAL A 829 -15.49 -27.62 -52.00
C VAL A 829 -15.15 -28.51 -50.81
N PRO A 830 -13.85 -28.76 -50.56
CA PRO A 830 -13.39 -29.49 -49.38
C PRO A 830 -14.05 -28.96 -48.10
N LEU A 831 -14.23 -29.79 -47.06
CA LEU A 831 -14.89 -29.37 -45.80
C LEU A 831 -14.26 -28.09 -45.23
N ALA A 832 -12.93 -28.00 -45.32
CA ALA A 832 -12.15 -26.81 -45.02
C ALA A 832 -12.70 -25.55 -45.68
N GLN A 833 -13.01 -25.65 -46.97
CA GLN A 833 -13.74 -24.80 -47.92
C GLN A 833 -14.97 -24.07 -47.39
N ARG A 834 -15.77 -24.84 -46.66
CA ARG A 834 -17.19 -24.58 -46.45
C ARG A 834 -17.40 -23.44 -45.45
N PRO A 835 -18.48 -22.66 -45.56
CA PRO A 835 -18.87 -21.72 -44.52
C PRO A 835 -19.27 -22.44 -43.22
N LEU A 836 -18.90 -21.85 -42.08
CA LEU A 836 -19.33 -22.32 -40.76
C LEU A 836 -20.64 -21.64 -40.38
N VAL A 837 -21.60 -22.40 -39.85
CA VAL A 837 -22.88 -21.89 -39.35
C VAL A 837 -23.05 -22.36 -37.91
N GLU A 838 -23.34 -21.43 -37.00
CA GLU A 838 -23.75 -21.74 -35.64
C GLU A 838 -25.15 -22.37 -35.66
N THR A 839 -25.38 -23.36 -34.81
CA THR A 839 -26.59 -24.17 -34.80
C THR A 839 -27.20 -24.18 -33.42
N ARG A 840 -28.50 -23.88 -33.34
CA ARG A 840 -29.30 -23.96 -32.11
C ARG A 840 -30.59 -24.71 -32.35
N ASN A 841 -31.02 -25.45 -31.34
CA ASN A 841 -32.32 -26.08 -31.35
C ASN A 841 -33.24 -25.30 -30.42
N ILE A 842 -34.43 -24.97 -30.93
CA ILE A 842 -35.42 -24.15 -30.24
C ILE A 842 -36.78 -24.83 -30.28
N THR A 843 -37.71 -24.31 -29.48
CA THR A 843 -39.15 -24.50 -29.74
C THR A 843 -39.72 -23.24 -30.39
N PRO A 844 -40.81 -23.33 -31.16
CA PRO A 844 -41.49 -22.15 -31.73
C PRO A 844 -41.68 -20.98 -30.74
N GLY A 845 -42.08 -21.29 -29.50
CA GLY A 845 -42.30 -20.32 -28.43
C GLY A 845 -41.05 -19.53 -27.99
N PHE A 846 -39.84 -19.95 -28.38
CA PHE A 846 -38.59 -19.25 -28.05
C PHE A 846 -38.58 -17.82 -28.61
N PHE A 847 -38.97 -17.64 -29.88
CA PHE A 847 -38.97 -16.33 -30.52
C PHE A 847 -39.98 -15.38 -29.86
N ALA A 848 -41.17 -15.88 -29.53
CA ALA A 848 -42.20 -15.13 -28.81
C ALA A 848 -41.79 -14.80 -27.36
N ALA A 849 -41.18 -15.75 -26.66
CA ALA A 849 -40.66 -15.53 -25.32
C ALA A 849 -39.52 -14.50 -25.32
N THR A 850 -38.58 -14.57 -26.27
CA THR A 850 -37.43 -13.65 -26.30
C THR A 850 -37.72 -12.31 -26.97
N GLY A 851 -38.77 -12.20 -27.78
CA GLY A 851 -39.05 -10.99 -28.57
C GLY A 851 -38.10 -10.82 -29.75
N GLN A 852 -37.42 -11.88 -30.19
CA GLN A 852 -36.56 -11.83 -31.38
C GLN A 852 -37.42 -11.58 -32.63
N ARG A 853 -37.01 -10.60 -33.45
CA ARG A 853 -37.85 -10.10 -34.55
C ARG A 853 -37.71 -10.95 -35.80
N LEU A 854 -38.83 -11.29 -36.43
CA LEU A 854 -38.86 -11.84 -37.79
C LEU A 854 -38.64 -10.70 -38.81
N LEU A 855 -37.72 -10.90 -39.73
CA LEU A 855 -37.36 -9.94 -40.78
C LEU A 855 -37.94 -10.34 -42.14
N ALA A 856 -37.99 -11.64 -42.46
CA ALA A 856 -38.56 -12.16 -43.70
C ALA A 856 -39.04 -13.61 -43.54
N GLY A 857 -39.99 -14.05 -44.36
CA GLY A 857 -40.52 -15.41 -44.34
C GLY A 857 -41.47 -15.66 -43.17
N ARG A 858 -41.32 -16.81 -42.49
CA ARG A 858 -42.13 -17.19 -41.33
C ARG A 858 -41.32 -17.90 -40.25
N LEU A 859 -41.86 -17.94 -39.03
CA LEU A 859 -41.32 -18.75 -37.94
C LEU A 859 -41.86 -20.19 -37.97
N PRO A 860 -41.20 -21.13 -37.28
CA PRO A 860 -41.70 -22.50 -37.17
C PRO A 860 -43.01 -22.54 -36.36
N ASP A 861 -43.92 -23.43 -36.70
CA ASP A 861 -45.19 -23.62 -35.99
C ASP A 861 -45.23 -24.93 -35.17
N ALA A 862 -46.36 -25.19 -34.50
CA ALA A 862 -46.53 -26.40 -33.68
C ALA A 862 -46.48 -27.71 -34.48
N ARG A 863 -46.76 -27.69 -35.79
CA ARG A 863 -46.69 -28.89 -36.65
C ARG A 863 -45.25 -29.29 -36.93
N GLU A 864 -44.34 -28.31 -36.88
CA GLU A 864 -42.90 -28.49 -37.03
C GLU A 864 -42.20 -28.85 -35.70
N MET A 865 -42.98 -29.09 -34.64
CA MET A 865 -42.55 -29.73 -33.39
C MET A 865 -42.64 -31.26 -33.43
N VAL A 866 -43.05 -31.85 -34.55
CA VAL A 866 -42.99 -33.29 -34.81
C VAL A 866 -42.12 -33.50 -36.04
N ALA A 867 -41.31 -34.56 -36.06
CA ALA A 867 -40.51 -34.89 -37.24
C ALA A 867 -41.44 -35.17 -38.43
N THR A 868 -41.24 -34.46 -39.55
CA THR A 868 -42.02 -34.62 -40.79
C THR A 868 -41.17 -35.22 -41.90
N ASP A 869 -41.78 -35.95 -42.83
CA ASP A 869 -41.13 -36.38 -44.06
C ASP A 869 -40.78 -35.16 -44.94
N GLY A 870 -39.48 -34.94 -45.19
CA GLY A 870 -38.97 -33.81 -45.99
C GLY A 870 -37.69 -33.18 -45.40
N PRO A 871 -37.06 -32.23 -46.12
CA PRO A 871 -35.89 -31.52 -45.60
C PRO A 871 -36.26 -30.72 -44.34
N PRO A 872 -35.43 -30.72 -43.28
CA PRO A 872 -35.69 -29.90 -42.12
C PRO A 872 -35.80 -28.42 -42.48
N LYS A 873 -36.78 -27.75 -41.88
CA LYS A 873 -37.08 -26.34 -42.12
C LYS A 873 -36.42 -25.50 -41.04
N VAL A 874 -35.57 -24.58 -41.47
CA VAL A 874 -34.71 -23.80 -40.56
C VAL A 874 -34.98 -22.31 -40.69
N VAL A 875 -34.79 -21.61 -39.59
CA VAL A 875 -34.76 -20.14 -39.55
C VAL A 875 -33.29 -19.71 -39.46
N VAL A 876 -32.90 -18.69 -40.19
CA VAL A 876 -31.52 -18.16 -40.17
C VAL A 876 -31.50 -16.73 -39.64
N ASN A 877 -30.37 -16.27 -39.13
CA ASN A 877 -30.23 -14.87 -38.72
C ASN A 877 -29.78 -13.96 -39.87
N ALA A 878 -29.91 -12.64 -39.66
CA ALA A 878 -29.50 -11.63 -40.63
C ALA A 878 -28.00 -11.70 -40.97
N ALA A 879 -27.13 -12.04 -40.02
CA ALA A 879 -25.70 -12.20 -40.25
C ALA A 879 -25.37 -13.30 -41.27
N LEU A 880 -26.10 -14.41 -41.26
CA LEU A 880 -25.96 -15.48 -42.25
C LEU A 880 -26.37 -14.99 -43.65
N VAL A 881 -27.52 -14.33 -43.74
CA VAL A 881 -28.03 -13.77 -45.01
C VAL A 881 -27.03 -12.75 -45.59
N ALA A 882 -26.52 -11.85 -44.75
CA ALA A 882 -25.55 -10.84 -45.18
C ALA A 882 -24.25 -11.45 -45.69
N ARG A 883 -23.77 -12.55 -45.09
CA ARG A 883 -22.55 -13.24 -45.53
C ARG A 883 -22.75 -14.02 -46.82
N ASP A 884 -23.79 -14.84 -46.87
CA ASP A 884 -23.90 -15.93 -47.85
C ASP A 884 -24.86 -15.64 -49.00
N PHE A 885 -25.86 -14.80 -48.76
CA PHE A 885 -26.92 -14.50 -49.73
C PHE A 885 -26.77 -13.10 -50.35
N ARG A 886 -26.14 -12.13 -49.68
CA ARG A 886 -25.95 -10.74 -50.16
C ARG A 886 -27.26 -10.16 -50.72
N ASP A 887 -27.39 -10.04 -52.05
CA ASP A 887 -28.56 -9.50 -52.75
C ASP A 887 -29.53 -10.59 -53.25
N ARG A 888 -29.30 -11.87 -52.94
CA ARG A 888 -30.16 -13.00 -53.32
C ARG A 888 -31.20 -13.28 -52.24
N ASP A 889 -32.40 -13.69 -52.64
CA ASP A 889 -33.45 -14.11 -51.70
C ASP A 889 -33.01 -15.40 -50.96
N PRO A 890 -32.89 -15.37 -49.62
CA PRO A 890 -32.55 -16.55 -48.84
C PRO A 890 -33.72 -17.53 -48.67
N LEU A 891 -34.97 -17.11 -48.88
CA LEU A 891 -36.14 -17.95 -48.62
C LEU A 891 -36.29 -19.05 -49.67
N GLY A 892 -36.63 -20.27 -49.22
CA GLY A 892 -36.74 -21.47 -50.06
C GLY A 892 -35.39 -22.03 -50.52
N GLN A 893 -34.28 -21.33 -50.28
CA GLN A 893 -32.95 -21.82 -50.56
C GLN A 893 -32.56 -22.94 -49.61
N ARG A 894 -31.72 -23.85 -50.09
CA ARG A 894 -31.26 -25.00 -49.33
C ARG A 894 -29.75 -24.99 -49.12
N PHE A 895 -29.35 -25.26 -47.90
CA PHE A 895 -27.97 -25.61 -47.58
C PHE A 895 -27.92 -27.03 -47.06
N LEU A 896 -26.77 -27.68 -47.26
CA LEU A 896 -26.55 -29.08 -46.96
C LEU A 896 -25.59 -29.17 -45.78
N ILE A 897 -25.98 -29.95 -44.77
CA ILE A 897 -25.10 -30.38 -43.68
C ILE A 897 -24.71 -31.82 -43.96
N GLY A 898 -23.44 -32.04 -44.27
CA GLY A 898 -23.04 -33.27 -44.97
C GLY A 898 -23.75 -33.33 -46.33
N ASP A 899 -24.66 -34.29 -46.47
CA ASP A 899 -25.51 -34.49 -47.65
C ASP A 899 -27.00 -34.27 -47.38
N GLU A 900 -27.37 -33.86 -46.16
CA GLU A 900 -28.76 -33.65 -45.78
C GLU A 900 -29.22 -32.20 -46.06
N PRO A 901 -30.22 -31.99 -46.93
CA PRO A 901 -30.71 -30.66 -47.26
C PRO A 901 -31.53 -30.03 -46.15
N GLN A 902 -31.29 -28.74 -45.91
CA GLN A 902 -31.96 -27.89 -44.92
C GLN A 902 -32.57 -26.70 -45.65
N GLU A 903 -33.88 -26.48 -45.52
CA GLU A 903 -34.61 -25.43 -46.24
C GLU A 903 -34.83 -24.19 -45.37
N ILE A 904 -34.43 -23.02 -45.87
CA ILE A 904 -34.60 -21.75 -45.16
C ILE A 904 -36.04 -21.25 -45.33
N ILE A 905 -36.78 -21.14 -44.23
CA ILE A 905 -38.18 -20.69 -44.22
C ILE A 905 -38.39 -19.30 -43.62
N GLY A 906 -37.37 -18.74 -42.95
CA GLY A 906 -37.46 -17.45 -42.30
C GLY A 906 -36.11 -16.86 -41.94
N VAL A 907 -36.10 -15.53 -41.82
CA VAL A 907 -34.94 -14.73 -41.41
C VAL A 907 -35.30 -13.94 -40.16
N VAL A 908 -34.49 -14.03 -39.11
CA VAL A 908 -34.69 -13.30 -37.84
C VAL A 908 -33.56 -12.29 -37.58
N SER A 909 -33.82 -11.34 -36.69
CA SER A 909 -32.81 -10.41 -36.20
C SER A 909 -31.68 -11.14 -35.48
N ASP A 910 -30.49 -10.58 -35.55
CA ASP A 910 -29.29 -11.14 -34.92
C ASP A 910 -29.35 -11.09 -33.39
N ILE A 911 -28.97 -12.18 -32.73
CA ILE A 911 -28.72 -12.23 -31.28
C ILE A 911 -27.20 -12.27 -31.01
N ARG A 912 -26.76 -11.58 -29.95
CA ARG A 912 -25.39 -11.69 -29.45
C ARG A 912 -25.27 -12.91 -28.53
N ASN A 913 -24.64 -13.96 -29.03
CA ASN A 913 -24.51 -15.22 -28.28
C ASN A 913 -23.27 -15.27 -27.37
N PHE A 914 -22.15 -14.70 -27.80
CA PHE A 914 -20.84 -14.85 -27.14
C PHE A 914 -20.48 -13.61 -26.31
N GLY A 915 -21.49 -13.09 -25.61
CA GLY A 915 -21.38 -11.88 -24.83
C GLY A 915 -21.53 -10.60 -25.66
N PRO A 916 -21.39 -9.43 -25.02
CA PRO A 916 -21.79 -8.16 -25.60
C PRO A 916 -20.80 -7.57 -26.61
N VAL A 917 -19.55 -8.03 -26.64
CA VAL A 917 -18.51 -7.47 -27.52
C VAL A 917 -18.49 -8.16 -28.88
N GLU A 918 -18.74 -9.47 -28.90
CA GLU A 918 -18.63 -10.27 -30.11
C GLU A 918 -19.76 -9.94 -31.08
N ARG A 919 -19.43 -9.89 -32.38
CA ARG A 919 -20.42 -9.66 -33.43
C ARG A 919 -21.30 -10.91 -33.57
N PRO A 920 -22.58 -10.75 -33.89
CA PRO A 920 -23.42 -11.89 -34.25
C PRO A 920 -22.77 -12.71 -35.37
N ARG A 921 -22.70 -14.02 -35.14
CA ARG A 921 -22.18 -14.98 -36.13
C ARG A 921 -23.33 -15.51 -36.98
N PRO A 922 -23.08 -15.94 -38.23
CA PRO A 922 -24.06 -16.66 -39.04
C PRO A 922 -24.64 -17.87 -38.28
N GLU A 923 -25.94 -17.85 -38.06
CA GLU A 923 -26.65 -18.79 -37.19
C GLU A 923 -27.92 -19.33 -37.86
N ALA A 924 -28.21 -20.59 -37.61
CA ALA A 924 -29.43 -21.28 -38.00
C ALA A 924 -30.10 -21.96 -36.80
N TYR A 925 -31.42 -21.93 -36.79
CA TYR A 925 -32.31 -22.46 -35.75
C TYR A 925 -33.12 -23.63 -36.30
N TRP A 926 -33.02 -24.78 -35.64
CA TRP A 926 -33.85 -25.97 -35.86
C TRP A 926 -34.88 -26.10 -34.74
N THR A 927 -35.96 -26.82 -34.99
CA THR A 927 -36.77 -27.30 -33.87
C THR A 927 -36.10 -28.50 -33.19
N PHE A 928 -36.32 -28.67 -31.89
CA PHE A 928 -35.83 -29.87 -31.18
C PHE A 928 -36.30 -31.18 -31.82
N ALA A 929 -37.45 -31.21 -32.50
CA ALA A 929 -37.96 -32.39 -33.19
C ALA A 929 -37.18 -32.74 -34.46
N GLN A 930 -36.70 -31.73 -35.20
CA GLN A 930 -35.93 -31.90 -36.42
C GLN A 930 -34.49 -32.35 -36.16
N ARG A 931 -33.88 -31.81 -35.09
CA ARG A 931 -32.47 -32.04 -34.79
C ARG A 931 -32.26 -32.09 -33.28
N GLN A 932 -32.32 -33.30 -32.71
CA GLN A 932 -31.92 -33.48 -31.31
C GLN A 932 -30.40 -33.60 -31.20
N PRO A 933 -29.74 -32.71 -30.45
CA PRO A 933 -28.44 -33.04 -29.91
C PRO A 933 -28.66 -34.14 -28.86
N GLY A 934 -27.76 -35.11 -28.74
CA GLY A 934 -27.83 -36.16 -27.70
C GLY A 934 -27.68 -35.66 -26.25
N ALA A 935 -28.02 -34.39 -25.97
CA ALA A 935 -27.88 -33.73 -24.68
C ALA A 935 -29.27 -33.57 -24.04
N THR A 936 -29.47 -34.21 -22.90
CA THR A 936 -30.72 -34.16 -22.11
C THR A 936 -30.89 -32.87 -21.31
N GLY A 937 -30.22 -31.78 -21.72
CA GLY A 937 -30.27 -30.46 -21.08
C GLY A 937 -30.63 -29.36 -22.05
N LEU A 938 -31.58 -28.54 -21.64
CA LEU A 938 -32.10 -27.39 -22.38
C LEU A 938 -32.37 -26.24 -21.42
N TYR A 939 -32.48 -25.03 -21.97
CA TYR A 939 -32.92 -23.87 -21.22
C TYR A 939 -34.37 -23.57 -21.55
N LEU A 940 -35.21 -23.45 -20.53
CA LEU A 940 -36.50 -22.80 -20.69
C LEU A 940 -36.32 -21.29 -20.55
N VAL A 941 -36.97 -20.56 -21.44
CA VAL A 941 -37.10 -19.11 -21.43
C VAL A 941 -38.57 -18.76 -21.24
N VAL A 942 -38.88 -18.09 -20.15
CA VAL A 942 -40.26 -17.78 -19.74
C VAL A 942 -40.40 -16.26 -19.64
N ARG A 943 -41.23 -15.68 -20.50
CA ARG A 943 -41.59 -14.26 -20.43
C ARG A 943 -42.73 -14.08 -19.43
N THR A 944 -42.50 -13.23 -18.45
CA THR A 944 -43.49 -12.87 -17.44
C THR A 944 -44.32 -11.68 -17.87
N VAL A 945 -45.52 -11.56 -17.30
CA VAL A 945 -46.38 -10.37 -17.42
C VAL A 945 -45.86 -9.22 -16.54
N SER A 946 -45.22 -9.56 -15.42
CA SER A 946 -44.61 -8.61 -14.48
C SER A 946 -43.14 -8.34 -14.81
N ASP A 947 -42.63 -7.19 -14.36
CA ASP A 947 -41.20 -6.83 -14.46
C ASP A 947 -40.30 -7.61 -13.49
N ASP A 948 -40.86 -8.34 -12.52
CA ASP A 948 -40.14 -9.29 -11.66
C ASP A 948 -40.32 -10.73 -12.18
N PRO A 949 -39.31 -11.30 -12.86
CA PRO A 949 -39.40 -12.66 -13.40
C PRO A 949 -39.35 -13.72 -12.30
N MET A 950 -38.81 -13.40 -11.11
CA MET A 950 -38.68 -14.36 -10.02
C MET A 950 -40.02 -14.70 -9.37
N ALA A 951 -41.03 -13.84 -9.51
CA ALA A 951 -42.36 -14.06 -8.97
C ALA A 951 -43.02 -15.38 -9.45
N VAL A 952 -42.73 -15.84 -10.68
CA VAL A 952 -43.28 -17.09 -11.22
C VAL A 952 -42.38 -18.31 -11.00
N ALA A 953 -41.14 -18.15 -10.53
CA ALA A 953 -40.13 -19.20 -10.46
C ALA A 953 -40.62 -20.44 -9.69
N GLY A 954 -41.26 -20.25 -8.53
CA GLY A 954 -41.79 -21.35 -7.72
C GLY A 954 -43.00 -22.05 -8.36
N ALA A 955 -43.81 -21.34 -9.16
CA ALA A 955 -44.91 -21.94 -9.90
C ALA A 955 -44.41 -22.76 -11.10
N VAL A 956 -43.40 -22.25 -11.81
CA VAL A 956 -42.72 -22.95 -12.90
C VAL A 956 -42.07 -24.24 -12.39
N ASP A 957 -41.34 -24.20 -11.26
CA ASP A 957 -40.72 -25.40 -10.68
C ASP A 957 -41.76 -26.48 -10.36
N ARG A 958 -42.88 -26.11 -9.72
CA ARG A 958 -43.97 -27.06 -9.44
C ARG A 958 -44.61 -27.63 -10.69
N ALA A 959 -44.85 -26.81 -11.71
CA ALA A 959 -45.44 -27.26 -12.98
C ALA A 959 -44.53 -28.29 -13.68
N LEU A 960 -43.23 -28.04 -13.72
CA LEU A 960 -42.26 -28.96 -14.33
C LEU A 960 -42.15 -30.29 -13.57
N ARG A 961 -42.12 -30.25 -12.23
CA ARG A 961 -42.09 -31.47 -11.40
C ARG A 961 -43.39 -32.28 -11.50
N ALA A 962 -44.53 -31.62 -11.72
CA ALA A 962 -45.80 -32.30 -11.96
C ALA A 962 -45.81 -33.08 -13.29
N VAL A 963 -45.12 -32.56 -14.31
CA VAL A 963 -44.93 -33.26 -15.59
C VAL A 963 -43.96 -34.43 -15.43
N HIS A 964 -42.83 -34.23 -14.75
CA HIS A 964 -41.86 -35.30 -14.52
C HIS A 964 -41.14 -35.14 -13.16
N PRO A 965 -41.38 -36.02 -12.18
CA PRO A 965 -40.75 -35.91 -10.84
C PRO A 965 -39.22 -35.96 -10.85
N GLY A 966 -38.63 -36.68 -11.82
CA GLY A 966 -37.18 -36.78 -12.00
C GLY A 966 -36.52 -35.60 -12.72
N VAL A 967 -37.26 -34.51 -12.99
CA VAL A 967 -36.70 -33.31 -13.62
C VAL A 967 -35.75 -32.59 -12.65
N ALA A 968 -34.57 -32.26 -13.14
CA ALA A 968 -33.62 -31.43 -12.42
C ALA A 968 -33.68 -30.01 -12.95
N ILE A 969 -33.93 -29.06 -12.05
CA ILE A 969 -34.07 -27.64 -12.37
C ILE A 969 -32.94 -26.89 -11.67
N ALA A 970 -32.20 -26.08 -12.40
CA ALA A 970 -31.18 -25.22 -11.84
C ALA A 970 -31.01 -23.92 -12.63
N ARG A 971 -30.10 -23.08 -12.13
CA ARG A 971 -29.78 -21.77 -12.73
C ARG A 971 -31.05 -20.94 -12.99
N VAL A 972 -32.02 -21.01 -12.09
CA VAL A 972 -33.25 -20.23 -12.15
C VAL A 972 -32.93 -18.77 -11.87
N ARG A 973 -32.84 -17.95 -12.93
CA ARG A 973 -32.36 -16.57 -12.85
C ARG A 973 -33.02 -15.69 -13.91
N PRO A 974 -33.20 -14.39 -13.65
CA PRO A 974 -33.57 -13.44 -14.69
C PRO A 974 -32.49 -13.35 -15.78
N MET A 975 -32.90 -13.20 -17.04
CA MET A 975 -31.95 -13.07 -18.17
C MET A 975 -31.04 -11.85 -18.02
N GLN A 976 -31.51 -10.79 -17.36
CA GLN A 976 -30.68 -9.63 -17.01
C GLN A 976 -29.51 -10.00 -16.10
N GLU A 977 -29.69 -10.93 -15.15
CA GLU A 977 -28.61 -11.40 -14.27
C GLU A 977 -27.58 -12.20 -15.07
N VAL A 978 -28.03 -13.06 -16.00
CA VAL A 978 -27.17 -13.82 -16.92
C VAL A 978 -26.29 -12.87 -17.74
N MET A 979 -26.89 -11.83 -18.33
CA MET A 979 -26.16 -10.81 -19.09
C MET A 979 -25.20 -9.98 -18.20
N GLN A 980 -25.59 -9.67 -16.97
CA GLN A 980 -24.73 -8.94 -16.03
C GLN A 980 -23.52 -9.78 -15.59
N ALA A 981 -23.68 -11.09 -15.44
CA ALA A 981 -22.60 -12.01 -15.11
C ALA A 981 -21.56 -12.09 -16.24
N SER A 982 -21.99 -11.99 -17.50
CA SER A 982 -21.08 -12.05 -18.67
C SER A 982 -20.13 -10.85 -18.80
N VAL A 983 -20.35 -9.76 -18.04
CA VAL A 983 -19.53 -8.54 -18.05
C VAL A 983 -18.77 -8.29 -16.74
N GLY A 984 -18.67 -9.31 -15.87
CA GLY A 984 -18.01 -9.20 -14.56
C GLY A 984 -16.58 -8.68 -14.64
N TRP A 985 -15.77 -9.22 -15.55
CA TRP A 985 -14.38 -8.81 -15.72
C TRP A 985 -14.23 -7.36 -16.27
N PRO A 986 -14.88 -6.96 -17.37
CA PRO A 986 -14.87 -5.57 -17.82
C PRO A 986 -15.34 -4.57 -16.74
N ARG A 987 -16.36 -4.94 -15.94
CA ARG A 987 -16.86 -4.10 -14.84
C ARG A 987 -15.81 -3.88 -13.75
N PHE A 988 -15.09 -4.95 -13.40
CA PHE A 988 -14.01 -4.90 -12.41
C PHE A 988 -12.87 -4.00 -12.88
N VAL A 989 -12.41 -4.18 -14.13
CA VAL A 989 -11.38 -3.33 -14.74
C VAL A 989 -11.81 -1.86 -14.78
N PHE A 990 -13.06 -1.58 -15.19
CA PHE A 990 -13.63 -0.23 -15.18
C PHE A 990 -13.63 0.40 -13.78
N ALA A 991 -14.02 -0.36 -12.75
CA ALA A 991 -14.02 0.13 -11.37
C ALA A 991 -12.61 0.52 -10.91
N LEU A 992 -11.60 -0.29 -11.26
CA LEU A 992 -10.19 0.02 -10.97
C LEU A 992 -9.71 1.28 -11.70
N PHE A 993 -9.97 1.42 -13.01
CA PHE A 993 -9.62 2.64 -13.76
C PHE A 993 -10.28 3.89 -13.17
N SER A 994 -11.56 3.80 -12.80
CA SER A 994 -12.30 4.91 -12.21
C SER A 994 -11.75 5.30 -10.84
N ALA A 995 -11.38 4.31 -10.01
CA ALA A 995 -10.73 4.57 -8.74
C ALA A 995 -9.37 5.27 -8.93
N LEU A 996 -8.54 4.80 -9.87
CA LEU A 996 -7.25 5.40 -10.17
C LEU A 996 -7.37 6.84 -10.71
N ALA A 997 -8.32 7.09 -11.63
CA ALA A 997 -8.59 8.43 -12.14
C ALA A 997 -9.10 9.37 -11.03
N THR A 998 -9.94 8.87 -10.12
CA THR A 998 -10.41 9.64 -8.95
C THR A 998 -9.25 9.99 -8.02
N VAL A 999 -8.37 9.04 -7.72
CA VAL A 999 -7.16 9.28 -6.92
C VAL A 999 -6.26 10.31 -7.62
N ALA A 1000 -6.02 10.17 -8.93
CA ALA A 1000 -5.24 11.14 -9.70
C ALA A 1000 -5.82 12.55 -9.63
N LEU A 1001 -7.14 12.70 -9.74
CA LEU A 1001 -7.82 14.00 -9.63
C LEU A 1001 -7.69 14.59 -8.22
N VAL A 1002 -7.87 13.78 -7.18
CA VAL A 1002 -7.69 14.23 -5.77
C VAL A 1002 -6.26 14.69 -5.52
N LEU A 1003 -5.28 13.97 -6.05
CA LEU A 1003 -3.87 14.35 -5.97
C LEU A 1003 -3.63 15.67 -6.73
N ALA A 1004 -4.14 15.82 -7.95
CA ALA A 1004 -4.05 17.06 -8.75
C ALA A 1004 -4.62 18.28 -8.01
N VAL A 1005 -5.77 18.11 -7.35
CA VAL A 1005 -6.38 19.15 -6.51
C VAL A 1005 -5.46 19.50 -5.35
N ALA A 1006 -4.91 18.49 -4.66
CA ALA A 1006 -4.02 18.70 -3.52
C ALA A 1006 -2.73 19.44 -3.91
N GLY A 1007 -2.14 19.11 -5.06
CA GLY A 1007 -0.95 19.75 -5.61
C GLY A 1007 -1.15 21.22 -5.94
N LEU A 1008 -2.18 21.50 -6.74
CA LEU A 1008 -2.51 22.87 -7.11
C LEU A 1008 -2.91 23.71 -5.89
N PHE A 1009 -3.71 23.16 -4.98
CA PHE A 1009 -4.06 23.83 -3.72
C PHE A 1009 -2.80 24.17 -2.92
N GLY A 1010 -1.89 23.22 -2.75
CA GLY A 1010 -0.62 23.41 -2.05
C GLY A 1010 0.22 24.55 -2.65
N LEU A 1011 0.34 24.60 -3.98
CA LEU A 1011 1.08 25.64 -4.69
C LEU A 1011 0.44 27.03 -4.56
N LEU A 1012 -0.88 27.13 -4.73
CA LEU A 1012 -1.58 28.42 -4.67
C LEU A 1012 -1.61 28.96 -3.25
N HIS A 1013 -1.84 28.08 -2.27
CA HIS A 1013 -1.72 28.45 -0.86
C HIS A 1013 -0.31 28.99 -0.55
N TYR A 1014 0.73 28.35 -1.06
CA TYR A 1014 2.11 28.83 -0.93
C TYR A 1014 2.30 30.23 -1.55
N THR A 1015 1.82 30.44 -2.77
CA THR A 1015 1.99 31.70 -3.51
C THR A 1015 1.26 32.85 -2.80
N VAL A 1016 0.08 32.58 -2.24
CA VAL A 1016 -0.69 33.57 -1.46
C VAL A 1016 0.04 33.94 -0.16
N GLU A 1017 0.58 32.96 0.55
CA GLU A 1017 1.29 33.23 1.80
C GLU A 1017 2.58 34.03 1.57
N GLN A 1018 3.29 33.77 0.46
CA GLN A 1018 4.50 34.51 0.08
C GLN A 1018 4.21 35.96 -0.32
N ARG A 1019 3.07 36.22 -0.98
CA ARG A 1019 2.63 37.56 -1.39
C ARG A 1019 1.73 38.24 -0.38
N ARG A 1020 1.62 37.71 0.85
CA ARG A 1020 0.72 38.25 1.88
C ARG A 1020 1.02 39.71 2.23
N ARG A 1021 2.30 40.11 2.26
CA ARG A 1021 2.71 41.52 2.43
C ARG A 1021 2.29 42.39 1.25
N GLU A 1022 2.53 41.92 0.03
CA GLU A 1022 2.10 42.61 -1.21
C GLU A 1022 0.58 42.80 -1.25
N PHE A 1023 -0.19 41.77 -0.91
CA PHE A 1023 -1.64 41.85 -0.82
C PHE A 1023 -2.12 42.78 0.30
N GLY A 1024 -1.45 42.77 1.47
CA GLY A 1024 -1.70 43.72 2.54
C GLY A 1024 -1.42 45.18 2.14
N LEU A 1025 -0.33 45.40 1.38
CA LEU A 1025 0.05 46.72 0.88
C LEU A 1025 -0.94 47.23 -0.18
N ARG A 1026 -1.36 46.37 -1.11
CA ARG A 1026 -2.42 46.69 -2.08
C ARG A 1026 -3.76 46.95 -1.41
N ALA A 1027 -4.11 46.18 -0.38
CA ALA A 1027 -5.31 46.41 0.42
C ALA A 1027 -5.25 47.76 1.17
N ALA A 1028 -4.07 48.13 1.72
CA ALA A 1028 -3.84 49.43 2.35
C ALA A 1028 -3.96 50.60 1.35
N LEU A 1029 -3.56 50.38 0.09
CA LEU A 1029 -3.71 51.33 -1.02
C LEU A 1029 -5.14 51.33 -1.63
N GLY A 1030 -6.11 50.65 -1.02
CA GLY A 1030 -7.52 50.68 -1.43
C GLY A 1030 -7.94 49.64 -2.47
N ALA A 1031 -7.14 48.60 -2.74
CA ALA A 1031 -7.55 47.55 -3.68
C ALA A 1031 -8.73 46.72 -3.10
N PRO A 1032 -9.85 46.56 -3.84
CA PRO A 1032 -11.00 45.83 -3.33
C PRO A 1032 -10.71 44.32 -3.20
N PRO A 1033 -11.29 43.62 -2.20
CA PRO A 1033 -11.07 42.18 -1.96
C PRO A 1033 -11.27 41.30 -3.20
N ALA A 1034 -12.26 41.65 -4.03
CA ALA A 1034 -12.56 40.94 -5.27
C ALA A 1034 -11.43 41.03 -6.31
N ARG A 1035 -10.71 42.16 -6.37
CA ARG A 1035 -9.57 42.34 -7.29
C ARG A 1035 -8.38 41.49 -6.86
N LEU A 1036 -8.08 41.43 -5.56
CA LEU A 1036 -7.03 40.59 -5.01
C LEU A 1036 -7.34 39.09 -5.20
N ALA A 1037 -8.59 38.68 -4.97
CA ALA A 1037 -9.04 37.31 -5.24
C ALA A 1037 -8.94 36.96 -6.74
N ARG A 1038 -9.30 37.89 -7.64
CA ARG A 1038 -9.20 37.71 -9.10
C ARG A 1038 -7.76 37.51 -9.56
N ASP A 1039 -6.79 38.19 -8.96
CA ASP A 1039 -5.37 38.03 -9.30
C ASP A 1039 -4.85 36.62 -8.95
N VAL A 1040 -5.30 36.04 -7.83
CA VAL A 1040 -4.98 34.66 -7.45
C VAL A 1040 -5.65 33.67 -8.41
N LEU A 1041 -6.93 33.88 -8.74
CA LEU A 1041 -7.66 33.03 -9.69
C LEU A 1041 -7.04 33.07 -11.09
N ARG A 1042 -6.59 34.25 -11.56
CA ARG A 1042 -5.87 34.38 -12.84
C ARG A 1042 -4.53 33.66 -12.83
N SER A 1043 -3.81 33.72 -11.71
CA SER A 1043 -2.52 33.04 -11.57
C SER A 1043 -2.67 31.51 -11.59
N GLY A 1044 -3.70 30.97 -10.92
CA GLY A 1044 -4.05 29.55 -11.00
C GLY A 1044 -4.55 29.15 -12.39
N GLY A 1045 -5.42 29.98 -13.00
CA GLY A 1045 -5.91 29.79 -14.36
C GLY A 1045 -4.80 29.74 -15.41
N ALA A 1046 -3.77 30.57 -15.27
CA ALA A 1046 -2.61 30.58 -16.18
C ALA A 1046 -1.80 29.27 -16.16
N LEU A 1047 -1.85 28.50 -15.06
CA LEU A 1047 -1.24 27.16 -14.97
C LEU A 1047 -2.18 26.07 -15.51
N LEU A 1048 -3.50 26.25 -15.35
CA LEU A 1048 -4.48 25.28 -15.87
C LEU A 1048 -4.49 25.22 -17.40
N VAL A 1049 -4.37 26.35 -18.10
CA VAL A 1049 -4.38 26.37 -19.58
C VAL A 1049 -3.30 25.45 -20.20
N PRO A 1050 -2.00 25.59 -19.89
CA PRO A 1050 -1.00 24.67 -20.42
C PRO A 1050 -1.17 23.24 -19.91
N ALA A 1051 -1.66 23.04 -18.67
CA ALA A 1051 -1.97 21.69 -18.16
C ALA A 1051 -3.05 21.00 -18.99
N LEU A 1052 -4.12 21.72 -19.34
CA LEU A 1052 -5.19 21.23 -20.21
C LEU A 1052 -4.66 20.95 -21.62
N LEU A 1053 -3.92 21.87 -22.24
CA LEU A 1053 -3.39 21.68 -23.60
C LEU A 1053 -2.46 20.46 -23.70
N ILE A 1054 -1.52 20.34 -22.76
CA ILE A 1054 -0.59 19.19 -22.71
C ILE A 1054 -1.35 17.91 -22.37
N GLY A 1055 -2.29 17.97 -21.42
CA GLY A 1055 -3.11 16.83 -21.02
C GLY A 1055 -4.02 16.32 -22.15
N LEU A 1056 -4.54 17.21 -23.00
CA LEU A 1056 -5.28 16.84 -24.21
C LEU A 1056 -4.36 16.15 -25.22
N ALA A 1057 -3.14 16.65 -25.43
CA ALA A 1057 -2.16 16.02 -26.33
C ALA A 1057 -1.70 14.64 -25.82
N LEU A 1058 -1.43 14.51 -24.51
CA LEU A 1058 -1.11 13.24 -23.86
C LEU A 1058 -2.29 12.27 -23.91
N GLY A 1059 -3.49 12.79 -23.63
CA GLY A 1059 -4.75 12.06 -23.80
C GLY A 1059 -4.85 11.50 -25.21
N TRP A 1060 -4.60 12.31 -26.25
CA TRP A 1060 -4.71 11.89 -27.64
C TRP A 1060 -3.75 10.74 -27.97
N ALA A 1061 -2.50 10.86 -27.55
CA ALA A 1061 -1.49 9.82 -27.74
C ALA A 1061 -1.90 8.52 -27.00
N LEU A 1062 -2.36 8.64 -25.76
CA LEU A 1062 -2.79 7.53 -24.93
C LEU A 1062 -4.04 6.84 -25.50
N THR A 1063 -5.05 7.61 -25.93
CA THR A 1063 -6.30 7.05 -26.47
C THR A 1063 -6.08 6.42 -27.84
N ARG A 1064 -5.18 6.96 -28.66
CA ARG A 1064 -4.76 6.32 -29.92
C ARG A 1064 -4.13 4.96 -29.66
N TYR A 1065 -3.24 4.86 -28.67
CA TYR A 1065 -2.68 3.58 -28.25
C TYR A 1065 -3.77 2.66 -27.67
N MET A 1066 -4.63 3.15 -26.78
CA MET A 1066 -5.72 2.35 -26.24
C MET A 1066 -6.65 1.81 -27.33
N SER A 1067 -6.96 2.61 -28.36
CA SER A 1067 -7.84 2.20 -29.46
C SER A 1067 -7.26 1.08 -30.34
N SER A 1068 -5.93 0.90 -30.36
CA SER A 1068 -5.30 -0.22 -31.08
C SER A 1068 -5.31 -1.52 -30.28
N VAL A 1069 -5.54 -1.45 -28.97
CA VAL A 1069 -5.45 -2.60 -28.06
C VAL A 1069 -6.80 -2.96 -27.42
N LEU A 1070 -7.70 -1.98 -27.24
CA LEU A 1070 -9.02 -2.15 -26.66
C LEU A 1070 -10.09 -1.96 -27.75
N PHE A 1071 -11.01 -2.93 -27.81
CA PHE A 1071 -12.04 -2.98 -28.84
C PHE A 1071 -13.13 -1.89 -28.66
N GLY A 1072 -13.54 -1.27 -29.77
CA GLY A 1072 -14.77 -0.48 -29.85
C GLY A 1072 -14.73 0.91 -29.20
N LEU A 1073 -13.54 1.41 -28.86
CA LEU A 1073 -13.34 2.76 -28.36
C LEU A 1073 -13.30 3.76 -29.52
N ASP A 1074 -14.10 4.83 -29.42
CA ASP A 1074 -13.89 6.03 -30.21
C ASP A 1074 -12.82 6.88 -29.50
N PRO A 1075 -11.59 6.99 -30.05
CA PRO A 1075 -10.50 7.72 -29.39
C PRO A 1075 -10.78 9.22 -29.24
N MET A 1076 -11.71 9.79 -30.01
CA MET A 1076 -12.01 11.23 -30.07
C MET A 1076 -13.43 11.58 -29.65
N ASP A 1077 -13.98 10.85 -28.68
CA ASP A 1077 -15.34 11.05 -28.17
C ASP A 1077 -15.57 12.42 -27.48
N PRO A 1078 -16.24 13.41 -28.10
CA PRO A 1078 -16.26 14.78 -27.58
C PRO A 1078 -16.82 14.93 -26.15
N PRO A 1079 -17.89 14.21 -25.75
CA PRO A 1079 -18.38 14.23 -24.37
C PRO A 1079 -17.34 13.80 -23.33
N VAL A 1080 -16.58 12.73 -23.58
CA VAL A 1080 -15.57 12.24 -22.62
C VAL A 1080 -14.45 13.26 -22.47
N TRP A 1081 -13.96 13.78 -23.59
CA TRP A 1081 -12.91 14.78 -23.62
C TRP A 1081 -13.33 16.09 -22.94
N GLY A 1082 -14.54 16.58 -23.24
CA GLY A 1082 -15.10 17.79 -22.66
C GLY A 1082 -15.36 17.66 -21.15
N THR A 1083 -15.94 16.54 -20.71
CA THR A 1083 -16.21 16.29 -19.28
C THR A 1083 -14.93 16.13 -18.46
N ALA A 1084 -13.92 15.44 -19.00
CA ALA A 1084 -12.62 15.31 -18.35
C ALA A 1084 -11.91 16.67 -18.20
N ALA A 1085 -11.87 17.47 -19.27
CA ALA A 1085 -11.28 18.81 -19.25
C ALA A 1085 -12.03 19.74 -18.27
N LEU A 1086 -13.37 19.69 -18.28
CA LEU A 1086 -14.20 20.46 -17.35
C LEU A 1086 -13.98 20.02 -15.91
N ALA A 1087 -13.85 18.72 -15.63
CA ALA A 1087 -13.58 18.20 -14.30
C ALA A 1087 -12.24 18.72 -13.75
N VAL A 1088 -11.17 18.66 -14.55
CA VAL A 1088 -9.86 19.21 -14.15
C VAL A 1088 -9.90 20.73 -13.99
N ALA A 1089 -10.60 21.45 -14.87
CA ALA A 1089 -10.77 22.90 -14.76
C ALA A 1089 -11.55 23.29 -13.48
N ALA A 1090 -12.67 22.61 -13.20
CA ALA A 1090 -13.49 22.84 -12.02
C ALA A 1090 -12.74 22.49 -10.73
N ALA A 1091 -12.04 21.36 -10.72
CA ALA A 1091 -11.14 20.95 -9.65
C ALA A 1091 -10.05 22.02 -9.41
N GLY A 1092 -9.48 22.56 -10.48
CA GLY A 1092 -8.49 23.61 -10.42
C GLY A 1092 -9.00 24.92 -9.84
N LEU A 1093 -10.20 25.34 -10.26
CA LEU A 1093 -10.90 26.51 -9.71
C LEU A 1093 -11.28 26.31 -8.24
N ALA A 1094 -11.74 25.12 -7.87
CA ALA A 1094 -12.06 24.76 -6.50
C ALA A 1094 -10.82 24.85 -5.60
N ALA A 1095 -9.69 24.27 -6.03
CA ALA A 1095 -8.39 24.38 -5.35
C ALA A 1095 -7.92 25.85 -5.21
N SER A 1096 -8.26 26.70 -6.17
CA SER A 1096 -7.91 28.13 -6.18
C SER A 1096 -8.82 28.99 -5.29
N SER A 1097 -10.04 28.53 -4.99
CA SER A 1097 -11.08 29.34 -4.34
C SER A 1097 -10.75 29.75 -2.90
N LEU A 1098 -10.21 28.82 -2.09
CA LEU A 1098 -9.88 29.08 -0.69
C LEU A 1098 -8.64 29.99 -0.54
N PRO A 1099 -7.52 29.77 -1.27
CA PRO A 1099 -6.41 30.72 -1.32
C PRO A 1099 -6.84 32.11 -1.81
N ALA A 1100 -7.71 32.21 -2.83
CA ALA A 1100 -8.22 33.48 -3.33
C ALA A 1100 -9.06 34.23 -2.28
N ARG A 1101 -9.93 33.51 -1.56
CA ARG A 1101 -10.70 34.08 -0.43
C ARG A 1101 -9.79 34.58 0.69
N ARG A 1102 -8.72 33.84 1.01
CA ARG A 1102 -7.74 34.28 2.02
C ARG A 1102 -6.99 35.53 1.58
N ALA A 1103 -6.55 35.59 0.33
CA ALA A 1103 -5.89 36.78 -0.22
C ALA A 1103 -6.77 38.03 -0.11
N GLY A 1104 -8.06 37.93 -0.48
CA GLY A 1104 -9.01 39.04 -0.39
C GLY A 1104 -9.34 39.48 1.05
N ARG A 1105 -9.13 38.62 2.05
CA ARG A 1105 -9.35 38.94 3.49
C ARG A 1105 -8.09 39.38 4.22
N THR A 1106 -6.99 39.63 3.50
CA THR A 1106 -5.73 40.05 4.13
C THR A 1106 -5.88 41.45 4.72
N ALA A 1107 -5.69 41.59 6.03
CA ALA A 1107 -5.81 42.89 6.70
C ALA A 1107 -4.65 43.84 6.30
N PRO A 1108 -4.92 45.13 6.03
CA PRO A 1108 -3.89 46.15 5.75
C PRO A 1108 -2.81 46.23 6.84
N MET A 1109 -3.22 46.03 8.10
CA MET A 1109 -2.35 46.00 9.29
C MET A 1109 -1.20 45.01 9.21
N VAL A 1110 -1.29 43.96 8.37
CA VAL A 1110 -0.19 42.99 8.16
C VAL A 1110 1.00 43.63 7.44
N ALA A 1111 0.79 44.71 6.66
CA ALA A 1111 1.86 45.46 6.02
C ALA A 1111 2.61 46.39 7.01
N MET A 1112 1.97 46.78 8.12
CA MET A 1112 2.50 47.79 9.08
C MET A 1112 3.24 47.18 10.30
N ARG A 1113 3.13 45.88 10.56
CA ARG A 1113 3.81 45.20 11.70
C ARG A 1113 5.22 44.69 11.37
N GLY A 1114 5.85 45.22 10.34
CA GLY A 1114 7.14 44.75 9.86
C GLY A 1114 8.22 45.82 9.99
N ASP A 1115 8.57 46.18 11.22
CA ASP A 1115 9.88 46.73 11.61
C ASP A 1115 10.43 45.89 12.77
#